data_AF-A0A1V6D388-F1
#
_entry.id   AF-A0A1V6D388-F1
#
_cell.length_a   1.000
_cell.length_b   1.000
_cell.length_c   1.000
_cell.angle_alpha   90.00
_cell.angle_beta   90.00
_cell.angle_gamma   90.00
#
_symmetry.space_group_name_H-M   'P 1'
#
loop_
_entity.id
_entity.type
_entity.pdbx_description
1 polymer ?
#
loop_
_entity_poly.entity_id
_entity_poly.type
_entity_poly.pdbx_seq_one_letter_code
_entity_poly.pdbx_strand_id
1 'polypeptide(L)'
;MAAARWGKHGVTVAIALAAGLVLPAYSSAQESVPLRLQKLCKDFAADPKKGHSIVGLGSWIENKKYVLGHSDHDLRLLVPPEMKPDEAAKVWREARDTLRKMIKAEFGAQADKILGKTNLYPPSQIKNLIEDSADAARTFKRYNTVPNLLQEGQVTEKVAAKYTEGLWGKGSQAWTQHYETIKGRLFYSQGGKAYSGVTTLIYAEGEPAKFTAGGMGNTALGWVEHAAEALAEGNRRDLIKHLERIDRDLLKARELAGTGPDEAFRRQIRSLINDLKLDGSVAGNKALIESMLKRSSLEGALLKRFDDAGPVQREILDALIKGVRGKEKLGKLLSEAAEKVPVEKLVNGLVVGIILVNARTTAQERSIPEALAKALPELYNLLPAGLLVEITDACLEEAKIAGGVLAASGQDPWDLMAGLDTARGREKGFEREARLEYTLDDLVENFHTERDLEAHVRSRAKEAANREGGEALSKGDLKTAEAIFARCYPTILKAWQAKRDQYRREYIRLVNSIRNARCVMAYDPNPAKMPPDGKPLRVGLEVDFPGLELGETLGRMRELLRLLAGKGPYATTVITFSAVGQEGNRESQWIVRVQKPGKYNTSVKVRFACGSTRDLGENEFLRFDFTKQASVEVEVLPFGDEMGKFSGRFTNTAGSGKGGSTQFSVTGDKVTGYIVFDGGTRQLPLAGTFNAATGQMKATVNHTTDFRKDPEVALDLVWILRADITGTFRNGAFGGTWSGTLTSRAGQKTNQTPYGGTWSAKSAAAPPSRPAKRS
;
A
#
# COMPACT_ATOMS: atom_id res chain seq x y z
N MET A 1 -16.48 24.99 -109.72
CA MET A 1 -17.51 25.15 -108.66
C MET A 1 -18.26 23.84 -108.52
N ALA A 2 -18.63 23.49 -107.29
CA ALA A 2 -19.52 22.39 -106.88
C ALA A 2 -19.00 20.95 -106.96
N ALA A 3 -18.08 20.56 -106.05
CA ALA A 3 -17.94 19.17 -105.59
C ALA A 3 -17.08 19.08 -104.30
N ALA A 4 -17.50 19.73 -103.21
CA ALA A 4 -16.83 19.54 -101.92
C ALA A 4 -17.72 20.00 -100.76
N ARG A 5 -18.73 19.21 -100.42
CA ARG A 5 -19.43 19.20 -99.13
C ARG A 5 -20.39 18.03 -99.22
N TRP A 6 -20.07 16.92 -98.55
CA TRP A 6 -20.96 15.83 -98.05
C TRP A 6 -20.08 14.63 -97.61
N GLY A 7 -19.02 14.89 -96.83
CA GLY A 7 -18.04 13.86 -96.45
C GLY A 7 -17.79 13.69 -94.95
N LYS A 8 -18.49 14.42 -94.07
CA LYS A 8 -18.18 14.41 -92.63
C LYS A 8 -19.34 14.12 -91.67
N HIS A 9 -20.56 13.90 -92.16
CA HIS A 9 -21.70 13.58 -91.29
C HIS A 9 -22.19 12.12 -91.40
N GLY A 10 -21.91 11.42 -92.50
CA GLY A 10 -22.27 10.00 -92.64
C GLY A 10 -21.41 9.06 -91.78
N VAL A 11 -20.11 9.38 -91.61
CA VAL A 11 -19.18 8.50 -90.87
C VAL A 11 -19.40 8.58 -89.35
N THR A 12 -19.77 9.75 -88.81
CA THR A 12 -20.02 9.92 -87.38
C THR A 12 -21.32 9.25 -86.93
N VAL A 13 -22.35 9.25 -87.78
CA VAL A 13 -23.63 8.57 -87.48
C VAL A 13 -23.49 7.05 -87.58
N ALA A 14 -22.70 6.54 -88.54
CA ALA A 14 -22.43 5.11 -88.67
C ALA A 14 -21.59 4.54 -87.50
N ILE A 15 -20.61 5.29 -86.98
CA ILE A 15 -19.83 4.88 -85.81
C ILE A 15 -20.66 4.95 -84.52
N ALA A 16 -21.56 5.93 -84.38
CA ALA A 16 -22.47 6.00 -83.23
C ALA A 16 -23.53 4.88 -83.23
N LEU A 17 -24.03 4.47 -84.41
CA LEU A 17 -24.95 3.33 -84.53
C LEU A 17 -24.24 1.98 -84.36
N ALA A 18 -22.99 1.84 -84.81
CA ALA A 18 -22.19 0.63 -84.57
C ALA A 18 -21.73 0.50 -83.11
N ALA A 19 -21.43 1.61 -82.43
CA ALA A 19 -21.13 1.61 -80.98
C ALA A 19 -22.40 1.43 -80.12
N GLY A 20 -23.57 1.85 -80.61
CA GLY A 20 -24.86 1.68 -79.94
C GLY A 20 -25.50 0.30 -80.07
N LEU A 21 -25.00 -0.55 -80.99
CA LEU A 21 -25.54 -1.91 -81.24
C LEU A 21 -24.63 -3.06 -80.77
N VAL A 22 -23.51 -2.76 -80.09
CA VAL A 22 -22.58 -3.78 -79.54
C VAL A 22 -22.62 -3.87 -78.01
N LEU A 23 -23.46 -3.10 -77.31
CA LEU A 23 -23.58 -3.21 -75.85
C LEU A 23 -25.05 -3.18 -75.40
N PRO A 24 -25.69 -4.36 -75.35
CA PRO A 24 -26.11 -4.87 -74.04
C PRO A 24 -25.82 -6.37 -73.92
N ALA A 25 -24.54 -6.75 -73.97
CA ALA A 25 -24.09 -8.01 -73.42
C ALA A 25 -22.77 -7.75 -72.70
N TYR A 26 -22.69 -8.15 -71.43
CA TYR A 26 -21.53 -8.03 -70.54
C TYR A 26 -21.23 -6.66 -69.95
N SER A 27 -21.92 -6.35 -68.85
CA SER A 27 -21.29 -5.87 -67.61
C SER A 27 -22.35 -5.75 -66.49
N SER A 28 -23.14 -6.79 -66.24
CA SER A 28 -23.58 -7.01 -64.85
C SER A 28 -22.33 -7.47 -64.11
N ALA A 29 -21.71 -6.61 -63.31
CA ALA A 29 -20.68 -7.04 -62.37
C ALA A 29 -21.31 -8.15 -61.52
N GLN A 30 -20.96 -9.40 -61.81
CA GLN A 30 -21.55 -10.56 -61.17
C GLN A 30 -21.29 -10.41 -59.67
N GLU A 31 -22.37 -10.28 -58.88
CA GLU A 31 -22.25 -10.12 -57.43
C GLU A 31 -21.32 -11.21 -56.89
N SER A 32 -20.41 -10.84 -55.99
CA SER A 32 -19.44 -11.78 -55.46
C SER A 32 -20.16 -12.93 -54.74
N VAL A 33 -19.60 -14.15 -54.84
CA VAL A 33 -20.17 -15.34 -54.17
C VAL A 33 -20.52 -15.08 -52.70
N PRO A 34 -19.70 -14.39 -51.89
CA PRO A 34 -20.04 -14.00 -50.53
C PRO A 34 -21.34 -13.18 -50.41
N LEU A 35 -21.54 -12.17 -51.25
CA LEU A 35 -22.73 -11.31 -51.19
C LEU A 35 -23.99 -12.08 -51.57
N ARG A 36 -23.89 -12.93 -52.60
CA ARG A 36 -24.99 -13.80 -53.04
C ARG A 36 -25.38 -14.82 -51.96
N LEU A 37 -24.41 -15.41 -51.27
CA LEU A 37 -24.67 -16.29 -50.13
C LEU A 37 -25.33 -15.55 -48.96
N GLN A 38 -24.91 -14.32 -48.66
CA GLN A 38 -25.56 -13.52 -47.62
C GLN A 38 -27.00 -13.14 -47.98
N LYS A 39 -27.28 -12.85 -49.26
CA LYS A 39 -28.64 -12.62 -49.77
C LYS A 39 -29.49 -13.88 -49.64
N LEU A 40 -28.97 -15.03 -50.05
CA LEU A 40 -29.62 -16.33 -49.88
C LEU A 40 -29.95 -16.61 -48.41
N CYS A 41 -29.05 -16.28 -47.48
CA CYS A 41 -29.29 -16.41 -46.03
C CYS A 41 -30.42 -15.49 -45.53
N LYS A 42 -30.54 -14.27 -46.08
CA LYS A 42 -31.69 -13.39 -45.80
C LYS A 42 -32.99 -13.96 -46.33
N ASP A 43 -32.98 -14.46 -47.56
CA ASP A 43 -34.16 -15.04 -48.20
C ASP A 43 -34.60 -16.31 -47.46
N PHE A 44 -33.65 -17.11 -46.98
CA PHE A 44 -33.92 -18.27 -46.13
C PHE A 44 -34.58 -17.86 -44.81
N ALA A 45 -34.08 -16.81 -44.16
CA ALA A 45 -34.66 -16.30 -42.92
C ALA A 45 -36.03 -15.62 -43.14
N ALA A 46 -36.30 -15.11 -44.34
CA ALA A 46 -37.54 -14.40 -44.68
C ALA A 46 -38.78 -15.30 -44.66
N ASP A 47 -38.63 -16.63 -44.82
CA ASP A 47 -39.75 -17.56 -44.96
C ASP A 47 -40.66 -17.54 -43.71
N PRO A 48 -41.85 -16.92 -43.82
CA PRO A 48 -42.74 -16.71 -42.67
C PRO A 48 -43.39 -18.00 -42.20
N LYS A 49 -43.33 -19.09 -42.99
CA LYS A 49 -43.83 -20.41 -42.58
C LYS A 49 -42.85 -21.17 -41.70
N LYS A 50 -41.58 -20.75 -41.67
CA LYS A 50 -40.49 -21.46 -41.01
C LYS A 50 -39.89 -20.66 -39.85
N GLY A 51 -39.83 -19.33 -39.94
CA GLY A 51 -39.40 -18.47 -38.84
C GLY A 51 -37.97 -18.74 -38.33
N HIS A 52 -37.12 -19.35 -39.16
CA HIS A 52 -35.77 -19.74 -38.75
C HIS A 52 -34.82 -18.55 -38.82
N SER A 53 -33.95 -18.44 -37.82
CA SER A 53 -32.83 -17.51 -37.84
C SER A 53 -31.53 -18.28 -37.99
N ILE A 54 -30.55 -17.70 -38.69
CA ILE A 54 -29.23 -18.30 -38.86
C ILE A 54 -28.13 -17.31 -38.56
N VAL A 55 -27.05 -17.80 -37.95
CA VAL A 55 -25.82 -17.04 -37.76
C VAL A 55 -24.79 -17.53 -38.76
N GLY A 56 -24.25 -16.62 -39.57
CA GLY A 56 -23.13 -16.92 -40.46
C GLY A 56 -21.80 -16.51 -39.86
N LEU A 57 -20.76 -17.32 -40.12
CA LEU A 57 -19.39 -17.15 -39.63
C LEU A 57 -18.38 -17.39 -40.75
N GLY A 58 -17.30 -16.60 -40.75
CA GLY A 58 -16.13 -16.82 -41.61
C GLY A 58 -15.86 -15.71 -42.62
N SER A 59 -14.85 -15.94 -43.46
CA SER A 59 -14.33 -14.95 -44.43
C SER A 59 -15.38 -14.42 -45.42
N TRP A 60 -16.45 -15.17 -45.68
CA TRP A 60 -17.54 -14.80 -46.56
C TRP A 60 -18.53 -13.78 -45.94
N ILE A 61 -18.54 -13.63 -44.61
CA ILE A 61 -19.31 -12.58 -43.93
C ILE A 61 -18.60 -11.23 -44.04
N GLU A 62 -17.28 -11.23 -43.79
CA GLU A 62 -16.46 -10.02 -43.83
C GLU A 62 -16.01 -9.63 -45.25
N ASN A 63 -16.18 -10.53 -46.23
CA ASN A 63 -15.62 -10.42 -47.58
C ASN A 63 -14.10 -10.16 -47.60
N LYS A 64 -13.38 -10.64 -46.58
CA LYS A 64 -11.92 -10.48 -46.41
C LYS A 64 -11.22 -11.81 -46.59
N LYS A 65 -10.22 -11.86 -47.47
CA LYS A 65 -9.42 -13.07 -47.76
C LYS A 65 -10.27 -14.28 -48.20
N TYR A 66 -11.42 -14.01 -48.83
CA TYR A 66 -12.29 -15.05 -49.35
C TYR A 66 -11.70 -15.70 -50.60
N VAL A 67 -11.66 -17.02 -50.66
CA VAL A 67 -11.21 -17.79 -51.82
C VAL A 67 -12.21 -18.90 -52.13
N LEU A 68 -12.82 -18.85 -53.33
CA LEU A 68 -13.84 -19.80 -53.75
C LEU A 68 -13.31 -21.24 -53.75
N GLY A 69 -13.98 -22.12 -52.99
CA GLY A 69 -13.61 -23.54 -52.83
C GLY A 69 -12.54 -23.82 -51.78
N HIS A 70 -11.99 -22.78 -51.16
CA HIS A 70 -11.05 -22.91 -50.05
C HIS A 70 -11.57 -22.29 -48.76
N SER A 71 -12.39 -21.23 -48.85
CA SER A 71 -13.07 -20.63 -47.71
C SER A 71 -14.31 -21.43 -47.34
N ASP A 72 -14.44 -21.77 -46.05
CA ASP A 72 -15.64 -22.39 -45.51
C ASP A 72 -16.75 -21.32 -45.26
N HIS A 73 -18.00 -21.76 -45.38
CA HIS A 73 -19.22 -21.00 -45.15
C HIS A 73 -19.98 -21.62 -43.97
N ASP A 74 -19.54 -21.29 -42.77
CA ASP A 74 -20.12 -21.86 -41.55
C ASP A 74 -21.40 -21.11 -41.16
N LEU A 75 -22.47 -21.87 -40.93
CA LEU A 75 -23.78 -21.41 -40.54
C LEU A 75 -24.22 -22.14 -39.27
N ARG A 76 -24.90 -21.46 -38.35
CA ARG A 76 -25.57 -22.08 -37.20
C ARG A 76 -27.06 -21.79 -37.27
N LEU A 77 -27.88 -22.83 -37.16
CA LEU A 77 -29.32 -22.71 -37.08
C LEU A 77 -29.76 -22.31 -35.66
N LEU A 78 -30.65 -21.33 -35.58
CA LEU A 78 -31.33 -20.93 -34.35
C LEU A 78 -32.76 -21.43 -34.38
N VAL A 79 -33.15 -22.14 -33.32
CA VAL A 79 -34.52 -22.57 -33.05
C VAL A 79 -34.89 -22.14 -31.63
N PRO A 80 -36.19 -22.08 -31.28
CA PRO A 80 -36.62 -21.64 -29.96
C PRO A 80 -35.97 -22.46 -28.82
N PRO A 81 -35.54 -21.81 -27.71
CA PRO A 81 -34.88 -22.47 -26.58
C PRO A 81 -35.61 -23.71 -26.04
N GLU A 82 -36.94 -23.65 -25.99
CA GLU A 82 -37.86 -24.66 -25.45
C GLU A 82 -38.10 -25.87 -26.38
N MET A 83 -37.61 -25.82 -27.61
CA MET A 83 -37.78 -26.91 -28.57
C MET A 83 -37.05 -28.17 -28.11
N LYS A 84 -37.69 -29.34 -28.25
CA LYS A 84 -37.08 -30.62 -27.85
C LYS A 84 -36.00 -31.07 -28.86
N PRO A 85 -34.97 -31.84 -28.45
CA PRO A 85 -33.88 -32.25 -29.34
C PRO A 85 -34.32 -32.98 -30.61
N ASP A 86 -35.26 -33.93 -30.53
CA ASP A 86 -35.74 -34.68 -31.71
C ASP A 86 -36.51 -33.79 -32.70
N GLU A 87 -37.26 -32.80 -32.18
CA GLU A 87 -37.96 -31.80 -32.99
C GLU A 87 -36.98 -30.84 -33.66
N ALA A 88 -36.00 -30.34 -32.89
CA ALA A 88 -34.91 -29.52 -33.42
C ALA A 88 -34.10 -30.24 -34.49
N ALA A 89 -33.92 -31.57 -34.37
CA ALA A 89 -33.24 -32.38 -35.38
C ALA A 89 -34.04 -32.52 -36.69
N LYS A 90 -35.37 -32.58 -36.59
CA LYS A 90 -36.25 -32.54 -37.77
C LYS A 90 -36.14 -31.19 -38.47
N VAL A 91 -36.26 -30.09 -37.72
CA VAL A 91 -36.12 -28.72 -38.23
C VAL A 91 -34.74 -28.51 -38.86
N TRP A 92 -33.68 -29.03 -38.24
CA TRP A 92 -32.32 -28.93 -38.78
C TRP A 92 -32.16 -29.63 -40.14
N ARG A 93 -32.74 -30.82 -40.32
CA ARG A 93 -32.74 -31.53 -41.61
C ARG A 93 -33.50 -30.75 -42.68
N GLU A 94 -34.69 -30.26 -42.35
CA GLU A 94 -35.53 -29.48 -43.27
C GLU A 94 -34.84 -28.17 -43.68
N ALA A 95 -34.17 -27.50 -42.75
CA ALA A 95 -33.36 -26.32 -43.01
C ALA A 95 -32.18 -26.63 -43.95
N ARG A 96 -31.44 -27.73 -43.72
CA ARG A 96 -30.36 -28.17 -44.62
C ARG A 96 -30.86 -28.41 -46.03
N ASP A 97 -31.95 -29.14 -46.19
CA ASP A 97 -32.50 -29.47 -47.51
C ASP A 97 -33.01 -28.22 -48.23
N THR A 98 -33.60 -27.27 -47.49
CA THR A 98 -34.03 -25.98 -48.03
C THR A 98 -32.84 -25.16 -48.52
N LEU A 99 -31.81 -24.96 -47.68
CA LEU A 99 -30.59 -24.23 -48.05
C LEU A 99 -29.87 -24.89 -49.22
N ARG A 100 -29.81 -26.23 -49.26
CA ARG A 100 -29.21 -26.97 -50.39
C ARG A 100 -29.92 -26.66 -51.70
N LYS A 101 -31.26 -26.70 -51.72
CA LYS A 101 -32.06 -26.36 -52.91
C LYS A 101 -31.84 -24.92 -53.34
N MET A 102 -31.82 -23.98 -52.41
CA MET A 102 -31.57 -22.57 -52.69
C MET A 102 -30.16 -22.36 -53.28
N ILE A 103 -29.13 -23.01 -52.74
CA ILE A 103 -27.76 -22.90 -53.25
C ILE A 103 -27.65 -23.51 -54.65
N LYS A 104 -28.28 -24.66 -54.91
CA LYS A 104 -28.32 -25.26 -56.25
C LYS A 104 -29.01 -24.33 -57.26
N ALA A 105 -30.12 -23.71 -56.88
CA ALA A 105 -30.85 -22.77 -57.72
C ALA A 105 -30.04 -21.49 -58.01
N GLU A 106 -29.38 -20.93 -57.00
CA GLU A 106 -28.61 -19.68 -57.13
C GLU A 106 -27.31 -19.90 -57.92
N PHE A 107 -26.56 -20.96 -57.63
CA PHE A 107 -25.18 -21.10 -58.12
C PHE A 107 -25.01 -22.08 -59.29
N GLY A 108 -26.04 -22.84 -59.66
CA GLY A 108 -26.03 -23.73 -60.82
C GLY A 108 -24.79 -24.63 -60.85
N ALA A 109 -23.97 -24.51 -61.90
CA ALA A 109 -22.77 -25.33 -62.09
C ALA A 109 -21.70 -25.18 -60.98
N GLN A 110 -21.73 -24.09 -60.19
CA GLN A 110 -20.81 -23.88 -59.07
C GLN A 110 -21.34 -24.39 -57.73
N ALA A 111 -22.58 -24.89 -57.69
CA ALA A 111 -23.27 -25.25 -56.46
C ALA A 111 -22.51 -26.28 -55.63
N ASP A 112 -22.00 -27.37 -56.23
CA ASP A 112 -21.32 -28.42 -55.47
C ASP A 112 -20.04 -27.93 -54.77
N LYS A 113 -19.31 -27.02 -55.42
CA LYS A 113 -18.11 -26.40 -54.83
C LYS A 113 -18.45 -25.51 -53.63
N ILE A 114 -19.61 -24.85 -53.67
CA ILE A 114 -20.12 -24.03 -52.57
C ILE A 114 -20.70 -24.90 -51.47
N LEU A 115 -21.51 -25.90 -51.81
CA LEU A 115 -22.11 -26.86 -50.88
C LEU A 115 -21.05 -27.65 -50.11
N GLY A 116 -19.99 -28.10 -50.79
CA GLY A 116 -18.87 -28.80 -50.16
C GLY A 116 -18.14 -27.97 -49.11
N LYS A 117 -18.27 -26.64 -49.21
CA LYS A 117 -17.71 -25.67 -48.26
C LYS A 117 -18.74 -25.03 -47.36
N THR A 118 -20.01 -25.40 -47.43
CA THR A 118 -21.07 -24.82 -46.59
C THR A 118 -21.49 -25.81 -45.53
N ASN A 119 -21.37 -25.42 -44.26
CA ASN A 119 -21.76 -26.24 -43.12
C ASN A 119 -22.92 -25.56 -42.39
N LEU A 120 -24.03 -26.28 -42.16
CA LEU A 120 -25.08 -25.85 -41.24
C LEU A 120 -24.98 -26.67 -39.97
N TYR A 121 -24.34 -26.10 -38.94
CA TYR A 121 -24.20 -26.72 -37.63
C TYR A 121 -25.55 -26.91 -36.93
N PRO A 122 -25.68 -27.96 -36.11
CA PRO A 122 -26.91 -28.24 -35.39
C PRO A 122 -27.29 -27.10 -34.42
N PRO A 123 -28.59 -26.90 -34.16
CA PRO A 123 -29.06 -25.98 -33.14
C PRO A 123 -28.58 -26.38 -31.74
N SER A 124 -28.60 -25.44 -30.80
CA SER A 124 -28.09 -25.62 -29.43
C SER A 124 -28.74 -26.80 -28.69
N GLN A 125 -30.02 -27.09 -28.96
CA GLN A 125 -30.79 -28.21 -28.40
C GLN A 125 -30.17 -29.58 -28.68
N ILE A 126 -29.47 -29.70 -29.81
CA ILE A 126 -28.74 -30.92 -30.19
C ILE A 126 -27.27 -30.79 -29.80
N LYS A 127 -26.66 -29.63 -30.10
CA LYS A 127 -25.23 -29.40 -29.85
C LYS A 127 -24.87 -29.59 -28.37
N ASN A 128 -25.73 -29.16 -27.45
CA ASN A 128 -25.48 -29.26 -26.01
C ASN A 128 -25.52 -30.70 -25.48
N LEU A 129 -26.00 -31.66 -26.27
CA LEU A 129 -25.98 -33.08 -25.93
C LEU A 129 -24.67 -33.77 -26.35
N ILE A 130 -23.82 -33.09 -27.11
CA ILE A 130 -22.61 -33.68 -27.70
C ILE A 130 -21.42 -33.38 -26.80
N GLU A 131 -20.86 -34.43 -26.20
CA GLU A 131 -19.72 -34.30 -25.28
C GLU A 131 -18.36 -34.25 -26.00
N ASP A 132 -18.22 -34.96 -27.11
CA ASP A 132 -16.98 -35.10 -27.88
C ASP A 132 -17.24 -35.44 -29.36
N SER A 133 -16.16 -35.58 -30.14
CA SER A 133 -16.22 -35.92 -31.57
C SER A 133 -16.84 -37.30 -31.83
N ALA A 134 -16.63 -38.29 -30.95
CA ALA A 134 -17.23 -39.62 -31.12
C ALA A 134 -18.75 -39.57 -30.85
N ASP A 135 -19.18 -38.77 -29.89
CA ASP A 135 -20.58 -38.51 -29.59
C ASP A 135 -21.27 -37.70 -30.69
N ALA A 136 -20.53 -36.80 -31.34
CA ALA A 136 -20.99 -36.10 -32.53
C ALA A 136 -21.30 -37.10 -33.65
N ALA A 137 -20.39 -38.06 -33.89
CA ALA A 137 -20.60 -39.11 -34.90
C ALA A 137 -21.85 -39.95 -34.59
N ARG A 138 -22.02 -40.37 -33.32
CA ARG A 138 -23.21 -41.10 -32.86
C ARG A 138 -24.48 -40.28 -33.06
N THR A 139 -24.45 -39.00 -32.71
CA THR A 139 -25.57 -38.06 -32.83
C THR A 139 -25.96 -37.86 -34.30
N PHE A 140 -24.98 -37.67 -35.18
CA PHE A 140 -25.20 -37.51 -36.63
C PHE A 140 -25.77 -38.76 -37.28
N LYS A 141 -25.31 -39.94 -36.85
CA LYS A 141 -25.88 -41.23 -37.27
C LYS A 141 -27.31 -41.39 -36.76
N ARG A 142 -27.57 -41.11 -35.48
CA ARG A 142 -28.90 -41.18 -34.85
C ARG A 142 -29.92 -40.31 -35.59
N TYR A 143 -29.57 -39.07 -35.88
CA TYR A 143 -30.46 -38.13 -36.56
C TYR A 143 -30.38 -38.22 -38.10
N ASN A 144 -29.55 -39.12 -38.64
CA ASN A 144 -29.32 -39.30 -40.06
C ASN A 144 -29.02 -37.98 -40.80
N THR A 145 -28.15 -37.14 -40.21
CA THR A 145 -27.77 -35.84 -40.78
C THR A 145 -26.40 -35.38 -40.27
N VAL A 146 -25.68 -34.61 -41.08
CA VAL A 146 -24.36 -34.03 -40.76
C VAL A 146 -24.34 -32.53 -41.12
N PRO A 147 -23.40 -31.72 -40.60
CA PRO A 147 -23.36 -30.29 -40.88
C PRO A 147 -23.19 -29.92 -42.37
N ASN A 148 -22.29 -30.60 -43.09
CA ASN A 148 -21.93 -30.23 -44.46
C ASN A 148 -23.10 -30.38 -45.44
N LEU A 149 -23.39 -29.36 -46.25
CA LEU A 149 -24.57 -29.34 -47.12
C LEU A 149 -24.44 -30.20 -48.38
N LEU A 150 -23.22 -30.59 -48.79
CA LEU A 150 -23.01 -31.48 -49.95
C LEU A 150 -23.42 -32.92 -49.66
N GLN A 151 -23.39 -33.35 -48.39
CA GLN A 151 -23.76 -34.72 -48.04
C GLN A 151 -25.27 -34.95 -48.24
N GLU A 152 -25.57 -35.95 -49.07
CA GLU A 152 -26.91 -36.47 -49.37
C GLU A 152 -27.01 -37.96 -49.00
N GLY A 153 -28.24 -38.45 -48.82
CA GLY A 153 -28.49 -39.86 -48.49
C GLY A 153 -28.22 -40.23 -47.03
N GLN A 154 -28.13 -41.55 -46.78
CA GLN A 154 -27.97 -42.10 -45.44
C GLN A 154 -26.60 -41.78 -44.85
N VAL A 155 -26.57 -41.35 -43.58
CA VAL A 155 -25.35 -41.13 -42.80
C VAL A 155 -24.86 -42.46 -42.26
N THR A 156 -23.86 -43.02 -42.94
CA THR A 156 -23.12 -44.19 -42.45
C THR A 156 -22.10 -43.77 -41.39
N GLU A 157 -21.50 -44.74 -40.71
CA GLU A 157 -20.46 -44.49 -39.69
C GLU A 157 -19.25 -43.73 -40.25
N LYS A 158 -18.80 -44.10 -41.45
CA LYS A 158 -17.71 -43.41 -42.16
C LYS A 158 -18.08 -41.97 -42.52
N VAL A 159 -19.33 -41.74 -42.93
CA VAL A 159 -19.84 -40.39 -43.23
C VAL A 159 -19.93 -39.55 -41.96
N ALA A 160 -20.46 -40.12 -40.88
CA ALA A 160 -20.57 -39.44 -39.60
C ALA A 160 -19.19 -38.99 -39.12
N ALA A 161 -18.21 -39.90 -39.06
CA ALA A 161 -16.83 -39.62 -38.66
C ALA A 161 -16.15 -38.55 -39.54
N LYS A 162 -16.44 -38.51 -40.84
CA LYS A 162 -15.87 -37.49 -41.75
C LYS A 162 -16.33 -36.07 -41.40
N TYR A 163 -17.55 -35.90 -40.90
CA TYR A 163 -18.16 -34.59 -40.69
C TYR A 163 -18.30 -34.21 -39.22
N THR A 164 -17.54 -34.85 -38.32
CA THR A 164 -17.44 -34.47 -36.91
C THR A 164 -16.50 -33.30 -36.65
N GLU A 165 -15.88 -32.74 -37.68
CA GLU A 165 -15.02 -31.56 -37.54
C GLU A 165 -15.78 -30.40 -36.88
N GLY A 166 -15.34 -30.00 -35.69
CA GLY A 166 -16.01 -29.00 -34.86
C GLY A 166 -15.58 -29.05 -33.39
N LEU A 167 -15.86 -27.97 -32.66
CA LEU A 167 -15.68 -27.94 -31.21
C LEU A 167 -16.94 -28.45 -30.51
N TRP A 168 -16.79 -29.55 -29.77
CA TRP A 168 -17.85 -30.22 -29.01
C TRP A 168 -17.58 -30.20 -27.50
N GLY A 169 -18.61 -30.49 -26.70
CA GLY A 169 -18.49 -30.59 -25.25
C GLY A 169 -18.38 -29.26 -24.50
N LYS A 170 -17.91 -29.37 -23.26
CA LYS A 170 -17.82 -28.27 -22.28
C LYS A 170 -17.03 -27.09 -22.85
N GLY A 171 -17.54 -25.87 -22.69
CA GLY A 171 -16.92 -24.63 -23.16
C GLY A 171 -17.14 -24.28 -24.64
N SER A 172 -17.56 -25.24 -25.48
CA SER A 172 -17.81 -24.99 -26.91
C SER A 172 -18.89 -23.92 -27.15
N GLN A 173 -19.89 -23.85 -26.28
CA GLN A 173 -20.93 -22.82 -26.32
C GLN A 173 -20.35 -21.42 -26.08
N ALA A 174 -19.64 -21.19 -24.97
CA ALA A 174 -19.02 -19.90 -24.66
C ALA A 174 -18.06 -19.45 -25.78
N TRP A 175 -17.27 -20.38 -26.32
CA TRP A 175 -16.40 -20.11 -27.46
C TRP A 175 -17.19 -19.70 -28.72
N THR A 176 -18.26 -20.44 -29.05
CA THR A 176 -19.13 -20.16 -30.20
C THR A 176 -19.77 -18.78 -30.07
N GLN A 177 -20.38 -18.48 -28.91
CA GLN A 177 -21.05 -17.20 -28.66
C GLN A 177 -20.08 -16.01 -28.76
N HIS A 178 -18.88 -16.15 -28.19
CA HIS A 178 -17.86 -15.12 -28.29
C HIS A 178 -17.38 -14.89 -29.72
N TYR A 179 -17.12 -15.98 -30.46
CA TYR A 179 -16.69 -15.88 -31.85
C TYR A 179 -17.79 -15.27 -32.73
N GLU A 180 -19.05 -15.68 -32.53
CA GLU A 180 -20.22 -15.11 -33.20
C GLU A 180 -20.39 -13.63 -32.88
N THR A 181 -20.18 -13.21 -31.63
CA THR A 181 -20.28 -11.79 -31.22
C THR A 181 -19.28 -10.89 -31.95
N ILE A 182 -18.07 -11.39 -32.21
CA ILE A 182 -16.99 -10.60 -32.83
C ILE A 182 -17.03 -10.69 -34.37
N LYS A 183 -17.35 -11.87 -34.91
CA LYS A 183 -17.14 -12.22 -36.32
C LYS A 183 -18.40 -12.66 -37.06
N GLY A 184 -19.50 -12.84 -36.35
CA GLY A 184 -20.74 -13.37 -36.89
C GLY A 184 -21.67 -12.31 -37.46
N ARG A 185 -22.60 -12.77 -38.30
CA ARG A 185 -23.74 -11.98 -38.79
C ARG A 185 -25.00 -12.79 -38.60
N LEU A 186 -25.99 -12.19 -37.96
CA LEU A 186 -27.32 -12.77 -37.78
C LEU A 186 -28.19 -12.44 -38.99
N PHE A 187 -28.92 -13.45 -39.50
CA PHE A 187 -29.99 -13.31 -40.47
C PHE A 187 -31.29 -13.80 -39.84
N TYR A 188 -32.30 -12.93 -39.77
CA TYR A 188 -33.56 -13.17 -39.05
C TYR A 188 -34.73 -12.48 -39.76
N SER A 189 -35.95 -12.87 -39.42
CA SER A 189 -37.18 -12.21 -39.90
C SER A 189 -37.96 -11.60 -38.74
N GLN A 190 -38.47 -10.39 -38.95
CA GLN A 190 -39.34 -9.70 -38.00
C GLN A 190 -40.43 -8.95 -38.77
N GLY A 191 -41.70 -9.18 -38.44
CA GLY A 191 -42.82 -8.55 -39.14
C GLY A 191 -42.88 -8.87 -40.65
N GLY A 192 -42.49 -10.10 -41.04
CA GLY A 192 -42.51 -10.56 -42.44
C GLY A 192 -41.41 -9.99 -43.33
N LYS A 193 -40.43 -9.28 -42.76
CA LYS A 193 -39.25 -8.76 -43.47
C LYS A 193 -37.99 -9.43 -42.95
N ALA A 194 -37.07 -9.76 -43.86
CA ALA A 194 -35.75 -10.27 -43.50
C ALA A 194 -34.78 -9.14 -43.20
N TYR A 195 -34.01 -9.33 -42.14
CA TYR A 195 -32.97 -8.43 -41.66
C TYR A 195 -31.63 -9.15 -41.58
N SER A 196 -30.55 -8.38 -41.62
CA SER A 196 -29.22 -8.83 -41.22
C SER A 196 -28.66 -7.89 -40.17
N GLY A 197 -28.20 -8.42 -39.05
CA GLY A 197 -27.72 -7.64 -37.92
C GLY A 197 -26.51 -8.24 -37.23
N VAL A 198 -26.11 -7.60 -36.14
CA VAL A 198 -25.09 -8.10 -35.23
C VAL A 198 -25.67 -9.22 -34.36
N THR A 199 -24.86 -10.22 -34.07
CA THR A 199 -25.23 -11.42 -33.30
C THR A 199 -25.49 -11.14 -31.82
N THR A 200 -25.08 -9.98 -31.30
CA THR A 200 -25.42 -9.51 -29.94
C THR A 200 -26.92 -9.45 -29.69
N LEU A 201 -27.75 -9.30 -30.73
CA LEU A 201 -29.21 -9.30 -30.63
C LEU A 201 -29.80 -10.62 -30.12
N ILE A 202 -29.11 -11.76 -30.34
CA ILE A 202 -29.59 -13.08 -29.88
C ILE A 202 -29.17 -13.37 -28.43
N TYR A 203 -28.07 -12.78 -27.99
CA TYR A 203 -27.51 -12.99 -26.65
C TYR A 203 -27.93 -11.92 -25.65
N ALA A 204 -28.74 -10.95 -26.08
CA ALA A 204 -29.26 -9.89 -25.21
C ALA A 204 -30.37 -10.38 -24.27
N GLU A 205 -31.06 -11.48 -24.61
CA GLU A 205 -32.21 -12.01 -23.85
C GLU A 205 -31.85 -13.13 -22.86
N GLY A 206 -30.58 -13.55 -22.77
CA GLY A 206 -30.11 -14.56 -21.80
C GLY A 206 -28.67 -14.31 -21.33
N GLU A 207 -28.27 -14.90 -20.20
CA GLU A 207 -26.89 -14.77 -19.73
C GLU A 207 -25.91 -15.41 -20.74
N PRO A 208 -24.89 -14.68 -21.23
CA PRO A 208 -23.88 -15.26 -22.10
C PRO A 208 -23.12 -16.36 -21.36
N ALA A 209 -22.85 -17.46 -22.05
CA ALA A 209 -22.11 -18.59 -21.50
C ALA A 209 -20.71 -18.11 -21.08
N LYS A 210 -20.38 -18.35 -19.81
CA LYS A 210 -19.11 -17.91 -19.22
C LYS A 210 -17.99 -18.83 -19.67
N PHE A 211 -16.84 -18.24 -19.95
CA PHE A 211 -15.62 -19.01 -20.11
C PHE A 211 -15.21 -19.59 -18.76
N THR A 212 -14.90 -20.88 -18.74
CA THR A 212 -14.41 -21.59 -17.56
C THR A 212 -13.06 -22.24 -17.86
N ALA A 213 -12.30 -22.57 -16.82
CA ALA A 213 -11.01 -23.25 -16.97
C ALA A 213 -11.19 -24.60 -17.69
N GLY A 214 -12.18 -25.38 -17.25
CA GLY A 214 -12.49 -26.67 -17.85
C GLY A 214 -13.00 -26.57 -19.28
N GLY A 215 -13.81 -25.55 -19.59
CA GLY A 215 -14.30 -25.32 -20.94
C GLY A 215 -13.21 -24.91 -21.94
N MET A 216 -12.27 -24.06 -21.51
CA MET A 216 -11.13 -23.67 -22.34
C MET A 216 -10.11 -24.81 -22.48
N GLY A 217 -9.89 -25.62 -21.42
CA GLY A 217 -9.09 -26.83 -21.48
C GLY A 217 -9.64 -27.85 -22.49
N ASN A 218 -10.96 -28.08 -22.47
CA ASN A 218 -11.64 -28.94 -23.45
C ASN A 218 -11.54 -28.38 -24.88
N THR A 219 -11.68 -27.07 -25.06
CA THR A 219 -11.51 -26.42 -26.37
C THR A 219 -10.10 -26.61 -26.92
N ALA A 220 -9.08 -26.50 -26.07
CA ALA A 220 -7.69 -26.76 -26.45
C ALA A 220 -7.48 -28.23 -26.89
N LEU A 221 -8.11 -29.20 -26.21
CA LEU A 221 -8.06 -30.62 -26.61
C LEU A 221 -8.61 -30.84 -28.03
N GLY A 222 -9.75 -30.23 -28.36
CA GLY A 222 -10.29 -30.29 -29.72
C GLY A 222 -9.32 -29.74 -30.77
N TRP A 223 -8.57 -28.67 -30.45
CA TRP A 223 -7.53 -28.17 -31.35
C TRP A 223 -6.31 -29.09 -31.44
N VAL A 224 -5.97 -29.83 -30.37
CA VAL A 224 -4.91 -30.84 -30.40
C VAL A 224 -5.28 -31.98 -31.35
N GLU A 225 -6.53 -32.45 -31.31
CA GLU A 225 -7.04 -33.48 -32.25
C GLU A 225 -6.92 -32.99 -33.70
N HIS A 226 -7.43 -31.79 -34.00
CA HIS A 226 -7.32 -31.22 -35.36
C HIS A 226 -5.89 -30.93 -35.81
N ALA A 227 -5.00 -30.55 -34.88
CA ALA A 227 -3.59 -30.39 -35.21
C ALA A 227 -2.92 -31.74 -35.54
N ALA A 228 -3.29 -32.81 -34.85
CA ALA A 228 -2.79 -34.16 -35.13
C ALA A 228 -3.29 -34.68 -36.50
N GLU A 229 -4.55 -34.42 -36.84
CA GLU A 229 -5.11 -34.71 -38.17
C GLU A 229 -4.38 -33.93 -39.26
N ALA A 230 -4.23 -32.61 -39.10
CA ALA A 230 -3.51 -31.77 -40.06
C ALA A 230 -2.04 -32.18 -40.21
N LEU A 231 -1.40 -32.66 -39.14
CA LEU A 231 -0.06 -33.23 -39.20
C LEU A 231 -0.02 -34.53 -40.03
N ALA A 232 -0.98 -35.44 -39.82
CA ALA A 232 -1.08 -36.69 -40.55
C ALA A 232 -1.32 -36.47 -42.06
N GLU A 233 -2.12 -35.46 -42.39
CA GLU A 233 -2.42 -35.06 -43.77
C GLU A 233 -1.33 -34.19 -44.42
N GLY A 234 -0.32 -33.76 -43.65
CA GLY A 234 0.72 -32.84 -44.13
C GLY A 234 0.21 -31.42 -44.43
N ASN A 235 -0.97 -31.06 -43.92
CA ASN A 235 -1.59 -29.75 -44.14
C ASN A 235 -0.96 -28.68 -43.23
N ARG A 236 0.16 -28.10 -43.71
CA ARG A 236 0.92 -27.06 -43.01
C ARG A 236 0.06 -25.87 -42.55
N ARG A 237 -0.89 -25.44 -43.38
CA ARG A 237 -1.69 -24.25 -43.11
C ARG A 237 -2.61 -24.47 -41.91
N ASP A 238 -3.33 -25.59 -41.89
CA ASP A 238 -4.25 -25.90 -40.80
C ASP A 238 -3.48 -26.27 -39.53
N LEU A 239 -2.34 -26.95 -39.64
CA LEU A 239 -1.46 -27.22 -38.50
C LEU A 239 -1.05 -25.93 -37.77
N ILE A 240 -0.55 -24.92 -38.50
CA ILE A 240 -0.19 -23.61 -37.92
C ILE A 240 -1.39 -22.97 -37.22
N LYS A 241 -2.54 -22.94 -37.88
CA LYS A 241 -3.79 -22.39 -37.35
C LYS A 241 -4.23 -23.09 -36.06
N HIS A 242 -4.10 -24.42 -35.98
CA HIS A 242 -4.47 -25.18 -34.78
C HIS A 242 -3.46 -24.99 -33.65
N LEU A 243 -2.16 -24.91 -33.93
CA LEU A 243 -1.13 -24.58 -32.93
C LEU A 243 -1.34 -23.18 -32.31
N GLU A 244 -1.70 -22.18 -33.13
CA GLU A 244 -2.05 -20.83 -32.62
C GLU A 244 -3.25 -20.87 -31.67
N ARG A 245 -4.26 -21.70 -31.98
CA ARG A 245 -5.45 -21.87 -31.15
C ARG A 245 -5.14 -22.62 -29.86
N ILE A 246 -4.25 -23.61 -29.88
CA ILE A 246 -3.75 -24.32 -28.70
C ILE A 246 -3.05 -23.34 -27.74
N ASP A 247 -2.07 -22.53 -28.20
CA ASP A 247 -1.39 -21.52 -27.34
C ASP A 247 -2.40 -20.57 -26.67
N ARG A 248 -3.34 -20.05 -27.46
CA ARG A 248 -4.35 -19.10 -26.97
C ARG A 248 -5.28 -19.73 -25.93
N ASP A 249 -5.81 -20.91 -26.24
CA ASP A 249 -6.90 -21.50 -25.44
C ASP A 249 -6.35 -22.18 -24.17
N LEU A 250 -5.13 -22.73 -24.19
CA LEU A 250 -4.43 -23.18 -22.97
C LEU A 250 -4.06 -22.01 -22.05
N LEU A 251 -3.57 -20.88 -22.60
CA LEU A 251 -3.33 -19.68 -21.79
C LEU A 251 -4.61 -19.26 -21.06
N LYS A 252 -5.72 -19.13 -21.80
CA LYS A 252 -6.98 -18.67 -21.22
C LYS A 252 -7.50 -19.65 -20.17
N ALA A 253 -7.36 -20.95 -20.40
CA ALA A 253 -7.70 -21.98 -19.41
C ALA A 253 -6.90 -21.82 -18.12
N ARG A 254 -5.58 -21.59 -18.21
CA ARG A 254 -4.70 -21.34 -17.06
C ARG A 254 -5.06 -20.06 -16.30
N GLU A 255 -5.32 -18.98 -17.01
CA GLU A 255 -5.73 -17.70 -16.41
C GLU A 255 -7.02 -17.87 -15.62
N LEU A 256 -8.01 -18.58 -16.18
CA LEU A 256 -9.27 -18.89 -15.50
C LEU A 256 -9.10 -19.87 -14.33
N ALA A 257 -8.10 -20.75 -14.39
CA ALA A 257 -7.75 -21.68 -13.33
C ALA A 257 -6.91 -21.04 -12.19
N GLY A 258 -6.38 -19.83 -12.39
CA GLY A 258 -5.49 -19.17 -11.44
C GLY A 258 -4.07 -19.76 -11.36
N THR A 259 -3.67 -20.62 -12.31
CA THR A 259 -2.38 -21.34 -12.28
C THR A 259 -1.21 -20.56 -12.93
N GLY A 260 -1.49 -19.33 -13.38
CA GLY A 260 -0.55 -18.44 -14.08
C GLY A 260 -0.20 -18.93 -15.49
N PRO A 261 0.52 -18.17 -16.33
CA PRO A 261 0.94 -18.62 -17.66
C PRO A 261 2.18 -19.51 -17.64
N ASP A 262 2.33 -20.42 -18.62
CA ASP A 262 3.59 -21.14 -18.86
C ASP A 262 4.41 -20.56 -20.01
N GLU A 263 5.06 -19.42 -19.75
CA GLU A 263 5.80 -18.67 -20.76
C GLU A 263 6.90 -19.47 -21.48
N ALA A 264 7.50 -20.47 -20.84
CA ALA A 264 8.52 -21.30 -21.47
C ALA A 264 7.91 -22.15 -22.60
N PHE A 265 6.80 -22.84 -22.34
CA PHE A 265 6.13 -23.68 -23.33
C PHE A 265 5.50 -22.85 -24.46
N ARG A 266 4.90 -21.71 -24.11
CA ARG A 266 4.32 -20.78 -25.10
C ARG A 266 5.37 -20.26 -26.07
N ARG A 267 6.57 -19.91 -25.59
CA ARG A 267 7.70 -19.53 -26.45
C ARG A 267 8.08 -20.66 -27.41
N GLN A 268 8.06 -21.91 -26.97
CA GLN A 268 8.35 -23.05 -27.85
C GLN A 268 7.29 -23.20 -28.94
N ILE A 269 6.00 -23.17 -28.60
CA ILE A 269 4.89 -23.24 -29.57
C ILE A 269 5.01 -22.10 -30.60
N ARG A 270 5.26 -20.87 -30.15
CA ARG A 270 5.41 -19.70 -31.03
C ARG A 270 6.63 -19.77 -31.93
N SER A 271 7.75 -20.29 -31.42
CA SER A 271 8.95 -20.52 -32.23
C SER A 271 8.65 -21.50 -33.37
N LEU A 272 8.02 -22.63 -33.05
CA LEU A 272 7.61 -23.61 -34.05
C LEU A 272 6.63 -23.04 -35.08
N ILE A 273 5.64 -22.24 -34.63
CA ILE A 273 4.71 -21.55 -35.53
C ILE A 273 5.45 -20.62 -36.49
N ASN A 274 6.41 -19.84 -35.99
CA ASN A 274 7.20 -18.93 -36.81
C ASN A 274 8.07 -19.68 -37.81
N ASP A 275 8.72 -20.76 -37.39
CA ASP A 275 9.53 -21.60 -38.28
C ASP A 275 8.66 -22.19 -39.40
N LEU A 276 7.49 -22.75 -39.08
CA LEU A 276 6.56 -23.31 -40.08
C LEU A 276 6.00 -22.24 -41.04
N LYS A 277 5.87 -20.98 -40.59
CA LYS A 277 5.45 -19.85 -41.45
C LYS A 277 6.54 -19.38 -42.41
N LEU A 278 7.80 -19.50 -42.03
CA LEU A 278 8.97 -19.00 -42.78
C LEU A 278 9.55 -19.97 -43.80
N ASP A 279 9.02 -21.20 -43.90
CA ASP A 279 9.39 -22.33 -44.79
C ASP A 279 9.87 -23.60 -44.08
N GLY A 280 9.75 -23.66 -42.75
CA GLY A 280 10.00 -24.88 -41.98
C GLY A 280 9.19 -26.08 -42.48
N SER A 281 9.86 -27.22 -42.63
CA SER A 281 9.24 -28.48 -43.03
C SER A 281 8.41 -29.07 -41.89
N VAL A 282 7.16 -29.45 -42.18
CA VAL A 282 6.30 -30.21 -41.25
C VAL A 282 6.96 -31.55 -40.93
N ALA A 283 7.53 -32.24 -41.93
CA ALA A 283 8.21 -33.51 -41.74
C ALA A 283 9.48 -33.34 -40.89
N GLY A 284 10.25 -32.27 -41.12
CA GLY A 284 11.46 -31.98 -40.34
C GLY A 284 11.19 -31.66 -38.87
N ASN A 285 9.99 -31.15 -38.56
CA ASN A 285 9.57 -30.82 -37.20
C ASN A 285 8.62 -31.85 -36.57
N LYS A 286 8.35 -32.98 -37.24
CA LYS A 286 7.29 -33.92 -36.86
C LYS A 286 7.38 -34.36 -35.40
N ALA A 287 8.56 -34.80 -34.96
CA ALA A 287 8.77 -35.25 -33.58
C ALA A 287 8.54 -34.13 -32.54
N LEU A 288 8.94 -32.90 -32.86
CA LEU A 288 8.71 -31.74 -32.00
C LEU A 288 7.22 -31.39 -31.93
N ILE A 289 6.52 -31.40 -33.07
CA ILE A 289 5.08 -31.18 -33.15
C ILE A 289 4.35 -32.24 -32.30
N GLU A 290 4.65 -33.53 -32.49
CA GLU A 290 4.03 -34.62 -31.74
C GLU A 290 4.27 -34.49 -30.22
N SER A 291 5.48 -34.11 -29.80
CA SER A 291 5.78 -33.84 -28.39
C SER A 291 4.94 -32.69 -27.83
N MET A 292 4.80 -31.59 -28.59
CA MET A 292 3.97 -30.45 -28.17
C MET A 292 2.48 -30.81 -28.09
N LEU A 293 1.97 -31.60 -29.04
CA LEU A 293 0.57 -32.06 -29.03
C LEU A 293 0.30 -32.97 -27.84
N LYS A 294 1.20 -33.91 -27.53
CA LYS A 294 1.10 -34.78 -26.34
C LYS A 294 1.07 -33.96 -25.04
N ARG A 295 2.00 -33.00 -24.91
CA ARG A 295 2.04 -32.12 -23.73
C ARG A 295 0.78 -31.26 -23.61
N SER A 296 0.33 -30.67 -24.72
CA SER A 296 -0.89 -29.87 -24.78
C SER A 296 -2.14 -30.71 -24.45
N SER A 297 -2.16 -31.97 -24.86
CA SER A 297 -3.21 -32.93 -24.51
C SER A 297 -3.24 -33.19 -23.01
N LEU A 298 -2.10 -33.47 -22.38
CA LEU A 298 -2.01 -33.70 -20.94
C LEU A 298 -2.46 -32.47 -20.15
N GLU A 299 -1.97 -31.29 -20.51
CA GLU A 299 -2.33 -30.04 -19.84
C GLU A 299 -3.81 -29.68 -20.04
N GLY A 300 -4.33 -29.82 -21.26
CA GLY A 300 -5.75 -29.60 -21.58
C GLY A 300 -6.67 -30.54 -20.81
N ALA A 301 -6.29 -31.82 -20.66
CA ALA A 301 -7.05 -32.82 -19.90
C ALA A 301 -7.07 -32.54 -18.39
N LEU A 302 -5.95 -32.08 -17.81
CA LEU A 302 -5.91 -31.63 -16.42
C LEU A 302 -6.79 -30.39 -16.21
N LEU A 303 -6.67 -29.40 -17.10
CA LEU A 303 -7.46 -28.16 -17.04
C LEU A 303 -8.96 -28.42 -17.22
N LYS A 304 -9.36 -29.37 -18.08
CA LYS A 304 -10.75 -29.83 -18.28
C LYS A 304 -11.45 -30.20 -16.97
N ARG A 305 -10.69 -30.69 -15.97
CA ARG A 305 -11.20 -31.15 -14.66
C ARG A 305 -11.36 -30.05 -13.60
N PHE A 306 -10.82 -28.84 -13.80
CA PHE A 306 -10.83 -27.80 -12.78
C PHE A 306 -12.23 -27.36 -12.34
N ASP A 307 -13.17 -27.29 -13.28
CA ASP A 307 -14.52 -26.81 -13.02
C ASP A 307 -15.29 -27.74 -12.07
N ASP A 308 -15.04 -29.06 -12.19
CA ASP A 308 -15.73 -30.11 -11.41
C ASP A 308 -14.94 -30.48 -10.15
N ALA A 309 -13.74 -29.90 -9.98
CA ALA A 309 -12.85 -30.16 -8.86
C ALA A 309 -13.21 -29.30 -7.64
N GLY A 310 -13.29 -29.94 -6.47
CA GLY A 310 -13.34 -29.26 -5.18
C GLY A 310 -12.01 -28.59 -4.80
N PRO A 311 -11.95 -27.80 -3.72
CA PRO A 311 -10.77 -26.99 -3.38
C PRO A 311 -9.46 -27.77 -3.31
N VAL A 312 -9.46 -28.93 -2.63
CA VAL A 312 -8.27 -29.79 -2.50
C VAL A 312 -7.87 -30.40 -3.85
N GLN A 313 -8.85 -30.79 -4.68
CA GLN A 313 -8.56 -31.35 -6.01
C GLN A 313 -7.95 -30.30 -6.93
N ARG A 314 -8.36 -29.02 -6.82
CA ARG A 314 -7.80 -27.92 -7.62
C ARG A 314 -6.34 -27.65 -7.30
N GLU A 315 -5.94 -27.69 -6.03
CA GLU A 315 -4.53 -27.56 -5.62
C GLU A 315 -3.68 -28.70 -6.19
N ILE A 316 -4.21 -29.92 -6.20
CA ILE A 316 -3.49 -31.07 -6.75
C ILE A 316 -3.41 -31.00 -8.27
N LEU A 317 -4.49 -30.59 -8.94
CA LEU A 317 -4.47 -30.34 -10.38
C LEU A 317 -3.48 -29.20 -10.73
N ASP A 318 -3.37 -28.16 -9.92
CA ASP A 318 -2.36 -27.09 -10.08
C ASP A 318 -0.94 -27.63 -9.87
N ALA A 319 -0.71 -28.46 -8.86
CA ALA A 319 0.57 -29.14 -8.66
C ALA A 319 0.94 -30.05 -9.85
N LEU A 320 -0.02 -30.81 -10.39
CA LEU A 320 0.18 -31.63 -11.59
C LEU A 320 0.50 -30.76 -12.81
N ILE A 321 -0.24 -29.67 -13.03
CA ILE A 321 0.03 -28.70 -14.11
C ILE A 321 1.41 -28.07 -13.95
N LYS A 322 1.85 -27.76 -12.73
CA LYS A 322 3.21 -27.28 -12.43
C LYS A 322 4.26 -28.36 -12.69
N GLY A 323 3.98 -29.62 -12.31
CA GLY A 323 4.85 -30.77 -12.55
C GLY A 323 5.06 -31.08 -14.03
N VAL A 324 4.04 -30.86 -14.88
CA VAL A 324 4.17 -30.95 -16.35
C VAL A 324 5.16 -29.92 -16.92
N ARG A 325 5.46 -28.83 -16.20
CA ARG A 325 6.44 -27.81 -16.63
C ARG A 325 7.89 -28.25 -16.41
N GLY A 326 8.13 -29.15 -15.45
CA GLY A 326 9.47 -29.50 -14.97
C GLY A 326 10.07 -30.71 -15.67
N LYS A 327 11.42 -30.79 -15.68
CA LYS A 327 12.16 -32.06 -15.90
C LYS A 327 12.16 -32.96 -14.66
N GLU A 328 11.35 -32.62 -13.68
CA GLU A 328 11.26 -33.30 -12.38
C GLU A 328 10.64 -34.69 -12.54
N LYS A 329 10.80 -35.52 -11.50
CA LYS A 329 10.42 -36.93 -11.52
C LYS A 329 8.96 -37.12 -11.95
N LEU A 330 8.04 -36.28 -11.44
CA LEU A 330 6.62 -36.33 -11.79
C LEU A 330 6.35 -36.01 -13.26
N GLY A 331 6.97 -34.98 -13.82
CA GLY A 331 6.83 -34.62 -15.23
C GLY A 331 7.32 -35.72 -16.17
N LYS A 332 8.43 -36.40 -15.82
CA LYS A 332 8.93 -37.56 -16.55
C LYS A 332 7.98 -38.75 -16.47
N LEU A 333 7.52 -39.11 -15.27
CA LEU A 333 6.59 -40.22 -15.05
C LEU A 333 5.25 -40.00 -15.77
N LEU A 334 4.70 -38.79 -15.72
CA LEU A 334 3.47 -38.45 -16.44
C LEU A 334 3.65 -38.53 -17.97
N SER A 335 4.82 -38.13 -18.48
CA SER A 335 5.13 -38.23 -19.91
C SER A 335 5.28 -39.68 -20.34
N GLU A 336 6.03 -40.50 -19.59
CA GLU A 336 6.20 -41.94 -19.83
C GLU A 336 4.87 -42.70 -19.73
N ALA A 337 3.98 -42.28 -18.83
CA ALA A 337 2.65 -42.85 -18.70
C ALA A 337 1.72 -42.47 -19.86
N ALA A 338 1.78 -41.22 -20.30
CA ALA A 338 1.02 -40.73 -21.46
C ALA A 338 1.44 -41.40 -22.77
N GLU A 339 2.66 -41.97 -22.85
CA GLU A 339 3.09 -42.79 -23.98
C GLU A 339 2.44 -44.18 -24.00
N LYS A 340 2.08 -44.71 -22.84
CA LYS A 340 1.57 -46.09 -22.68
C LYS A 340 0.05 -46.14 -22.56
N VAL A 341 -0.58 -45.04 -22.12
CA VAL A 341 -2.01 -45.00 -21.80
C VAL A 341 -2.63 -43.71 -22.34
N PRO A 342 -3.86 -43.76 -22.90
CA PRO A 342 -4.59 -42.56 -23.30
C PRO A 342 -4.64 -41.52 -22.18
N VAL A 343 -4.27 -40.29 -22.51
CA VAL A 343 -4.12 -39.18 -21.55
C VAL A 343 -5.36 -39.00 -20.66
N GLU A 344 -6.56 -39.14 -21.22
CA GLU A 344 -7.80 -38.99 -20.46
C GLU A 344 -7.98 -40.11 -19.41
N LYS A 345 -7.57 -41.35 -19.74
CA LYS A 345 -7.56 -42.47 -18.78
C LYS A 345 -6.51 -42.27 -17.70
N LEU A 346 -5.33 -41.75 -18.06
CA LEU A 346 -4.27 -41.39 -17.13
C LEU A 346 -4.75 -40.33 -16.13
N VAL A 347 -5.33 -39.23 -16.62
CA VAL A 347 -5.85 -38.15 -15.78
C VAL A 347 -7.02 -38.62 -14.91
N ASN A 348 -7.91 -39.48 -15.42
CA ASN A 348 -9.00 -40.04 -14.62
C ASN A 348 -8.46 -40.95 -13.50
N GLY A 349 -7.50 -41.82 -13.82
CA GLY A 349 -6.84 -42.69 -12.82
C GLY A 349 -6.12 -41.88 -11.73
N LEU A 350 -5.44 -40.80 -12.12
CA LEU A 350 -4.82 -39.84 -11.21
C LEU A 350 -5.85 -39.21 -10.27
N VAL A 351 -6.93 -38.64 -10.82
CA VAL A 351 -7.98 -37.98 -10.05
C VAL A 351 -8.68 -38.96 -9.09
N VAL A 352 -8.96 -40.19 -9.54
CA VAL A 352 -9.54 -41.25 -8.69
C VAL A 352 -8.59 -41.64 -7.57
N GLY A 353 -7.30 -41.85 -7.87
CA GLY A 353 -6.28 -42.13 -6.86
C GLY A 353 -6.17 -41.01 -5.81
N ILE A 354 -6.25 -39.75 -6.25
CA ILE A 354 -6.26 -38.57 -5.39
C ILE A 354 -7.52 -38.49 -4.51
N ILE A 355 -8.70 -38.79 -5.06
CA ILE A 355 -9.96 -38.84 -4.31
C ILE A 355 -9.90 -39.90 -3.21
N LEU A 356 -9.36 -41.08 -3.51
CA LEU A 356 -9.19 -42.18 -2.55
C LEU A 356 -8.20 -41.82 -1.43
N VAL A 357 -7.11 -41.12 -1.77
CA VAL A 357 -6.14 -40.60 -0.80
C VAL A 357 -6.76 -39.54 0.12
N ASN A 358 -7.63 -38.67 -0.40
CA ASN A 358 -8.34 -37.68 0.41
C ASN A 358 -9.47 -38.30 1.25
N ALA A 359 -10.12 -39.36 0.77
CA ALA A 359 -11.06 -40.12 1.58
C ALA A 359 -10.35 -40.74 2.80
N ARG A 360 -9.09 -41.18 2.64
CA ARG A 360 -8.24 -41.70 3.72
C ARG A 360 -7.86 -40.66 4.78
N THR A 361 -7.52 -39.42 4.42
CA THR A 361 -7.23 -38.37 5.41
C THR A 361 -8.45 -38.03 6.27
N THR A 362 -9.65 -38.34 5.79
CA THR A 362 -10.91 -38.12 6.49
C THR A 362 -11.37 -39.35 7.29
N ALA A 363 -10.89 -40.57 6.96
CA ALA A 363 -11.39 -41.85 7.49
C ALA A 363 -10.46 -42.61 8.47
N GLN A 364 -9.28 -42.08 8.85
CA GLN A 364 -8.35 -42.68 9.84
C GLN A 364 -7.82 -44.12 9.57
N GLU A 365 -7.89 -44.67 8.35
CA GLU A 365 -7.36 -46.02 8.08
C GLU A 365 -5.81 -46.08 7.95
N ARG A 366 -5.21 -47.11 8.56
CA ARG A 366 -3.79 -47.21 8.90
C ARG A 366 -2.83 -47.68 7.80
N SER A 367 -3.28 -48.13 6.61
CA SER A 367 -2.33 -48.54 5.54
C SER A 367 -2.75 -48.08 4.13
N ILE A 368 -1.81 -47.42 3.42
CA ILE A 368 -1.94 -47.03 1.99
C ILE A 368 -2.05 -48.26 1.07
N PRO A 369 -1.25 -49.33 1.28
CA PRO A 369 -1.25 -50.48 0.38
C PRO A 369 -2.58 -51.24 0.36
N GLU A 370 -3.32 -51.35 1.46
CA GLU A 370 -4.60 -52.07 1.50
C GLU A 370 -5.75 -51.29 0.84
N ALA A 371 -5.79 -49.96 0.99
CA ALA A 371 -6.76 -49.10 0.33
C ALA A 371 -6.53 -49.07 -1.19
N LEU A 372 -5.26 -48.99 -1.62
CA LEU A 372 -4.88 -49.20 -3.02
C LEU A 372 -5.26 -50.61 -3.46
N ALA A 373 -5.01 -51.66 -2.68
CA ALA A 373 -5.34 -53.04 -3.04
C ALA A 373 -6.86 -53.28 -3.22
N LYS A 374 -7.71 -52.55 -2.49
CA LYS A 374 -9.18 -52.60 -2.63
C LYS A 374 -9.70 -51.82 -3.85
N ALA A 375 -9.04 -50.73 -4.25
CA ALA A 375 -9.41 -49.93 -5.43
C ALA A 375 -8.69 -50.37 -6.73
N LEU A 376 -7.59 -51.11 -6.58
CA LEU A 376 -6.77 -51.68 -7.65
C LEU A 376 -7.57 -52.52 -8.66
N PRO A 377 -8.61 -53.30 -8.32
CA PRO A 377 -9.39 -54.06 -9.30
C PRO A 377 -10.08 -53.19 -10.36
N GLU A 378 -10.48 -51.95 -10.02
CA GLU A 378 -11.09 -51.02 -10.99
C GLU A 378 -10.02 -50.23 -11.79
N LEU A 379 -8.84 -50.02 -11.21
CA LEU A 379 -7.71 -49.30 -11.82
C LEU A 379 -6.79 -50.18 -12.69
N TYR A 380 -6.78 -51.51 -12.48
CA TYR A 380 -5.97 -52.49 -13.23
C TYR A 380 -6.29 -52.51 -14.73
N ASN A 381 -7.51 -52.10 -15.10
CA ASN A 381 -7.94 -52.00 -16.50
C ASN A 381 -7.45 -50.72 -17.20
N LEU A 382 -6.77 -49.80 -16.49
CA LEU A 382 -6.41 -48.48 -16.99
C LEU A 382 -4.89 -48.23 -17.07
N LEU A 383 -4.08 -48.74 -16.13
CA LEU A 383 -2.63 -48.49 -16.06
C LEU A 383 -1.86 -49.74 -15.54
N PRO A 384 -0.59 -49.95 -15.95
CA PRO A 384 0.28 -50.96 -15.34
C PRO A 384 0.47 -50.69 -13.83
N ALA A 385 0.32 -51.73 -13.00
CA ALA A 385 0.30 -51.60 -11.53
C ALA A 385 1.54 -50.89 -10.94
N GLY A 386 2.74 -51.18 -11.44
CA GLY A 386 3.97 -50.52 -10.98
C GLY A 386 4.01 -49.02 -11.28
N LEU A 387 3.54 -48.62 -12.46
CA LEU A 387 3.46 -47.21 -12.87
C LEU A 387 2.39 -46.46 -12.07
N LEU A 388 1.26 -47.12 -11.77
CA LEU A 388 0.22 -46.56 -10.92
C LEU A 388 0.73 -46.26 -9.51
N VAL A 389 1.52 -47.16 -8.92
CA VAL A 389 2.13 -46.97 -7.59
C VAL A 389 3.12 -45.81 -7.61
N GLU A 390 4.03 -45.76 -8.59
CA GLU A 390 5.03 -44.68 -8.69
C GLU A 390 4.40 -43.30 -8.92
N ILE A 391 3.37 -43.23 -9.76
CA ILE A 391 2.61 -42.01 -10.00
C ILE A 391 1.81 -41.61 -8.75
N THR A 392 1.20 -42.58 -8.06
CA THR A 392 0.45 -42.32 -6.83
C THR A 392 1.36 -41.83 -5.72
N ASP A 393 2.56 -42.40 -5.58
CA ASP A 393 3.57 -41.96 -4.61
C ASP A 393 4.07 -40.55 -4.94
N ALA A 394 4.37 -40.24 -6.21
CA ALA A 394 4.76 -38.90 -6.63
C ALA A 394 3.62 -37.88 -6.41
N CYS A 395 2.38 -38.27 -6.69
CA CYS A 395 1.19 -37.44 -6.41
C CYS A 395 0.96 -37.28 -4.91
N LEU A 396 1.24 -38.29 -4.09
CA LEU A 396 1.17 -38.22 -2.63
C LEU A 396 2.25 -37.29 -2.06
N GLU A 397 3.45 -37.29 -2.62
CA GLU A 397 4.51 -36.36 -2.23
C GLU A 397 4.13 -34.91 -2.57
N GLU A 398 3.63 -34.66 -3.78
CA GLU A 398 3.14 -33.33 -4.16
C GLU A 398 1.87 -32.91 -3.39
N ALA A 399 0.93 -33.83 -3.15
CA ALA A 399 -0.25 -33.56 -2.34
C ALA A 399 0.09 -33.32 -0.87
N LYS A 400 1.18 -33.92 -0.33
CA LYS A 400 1.71 -33.57 1.00
C LYS A 400 2.29 -32.15 1.02
N ILE A 401 2.96 -31.73 -0.06
CA ILE A 401 3.48 -30.37 -0.21
C ILE A 401 2.33 -29.37 -0.31
N ALA A 402 1.38 -29.61 -1.21
CA ALA A 402 0.18 -28.78 -1.38
C ALA A 402 -0.69 -28.77 -0.12
N GLY A 403 -0.85 -29.90 0.56
CA GLY A 403 -1.56 -30.01 1.84
C GLY A 403 -0.89 -29.25 2.97
N GLY A 404 0.45 -29.18 3.00
CA GLY A 404 1.20 -28.32 3.91
C GLY A 404 0.96 -26.83 3.64
N VAL A 405 0.91 -26.43 2.36
CA VAL A 405 0.56 -25.05 1.95
C VAL A 405 -0.90 -24.72 2.29
N LEU A 406 -1.83 -25.66 2.10
CA LEU A 406 -3.25 -25.48 2.44
C LEU A 406 -3.47 -25.39 3.95
N ALA A 407 -2.77 -26.20 4.75
CA ALA A 407 -2.78 -26.06 6.20
C ALA A 407 -2.22 -24.69 6.62
N ALA A 408 -1.11 -24.25 6.02
CA ALA A 408 -0.53 -22.92 6.25
C ALA A 408 -1.43 -21.78 5.76
N SER A 409 -2.33 -22.02 4.79
CA SER A 409 -3.15 -20.99 4.18
C SER A 409 -4.20 -20.36 5.12
N GLY A 410 -4.56 -21.08 6.19
CA GLY A 410 -5.44 -20.58 7.24
C GLY A 410 -4.72 -19.69 8.27
N GLN A 411 -3.39 -19.76 8.33
CA GLN A 411 -2.63 -19.08 9.38
C GLN A 411 -2.53 -17.57 9.09
N ASP A 412 -3.04 -16.76 10.01
CA ASP A 412 -2.81 -15.31 10.03
C ASP A 412 -1.45 -15.00 10.69
N PRO A 413 -0.66 -14.05 10.16
CA PRO A 413 0.64 -13.70 10.72
C PRO A 413 0.58 -13.18 12.17
N TRP A 414 -0.47 -12.45 12.53
CA TRP A 414 -0.63 -11.88 13.87
C TRP A 414 -1.19 -12.92 14.85
N ASP A 415 -2.09 -13.77 14.39
CA ASP A 415 -2.51 -14.97 15.14
C ASP A 415 -1.31 -15.85 15.47
N LEU A 416 -0.40 -16.06 14.51
CA LEU A 416 0.82 -16.85 14.73
C LEU A 416 1.69 -16.26 15.84
N MET A 417 1.81 -14.94 15.88
CA MET A 417 2.55 -14.23 16.94
C MET A 417 1.84 -14.32 18.28
N ALA A 418 0.51 -14.26 18.29
CA ALA A 418 -0.32 -14.44 19.49
C ALA A 418 -0.33 -15.89 20.00
N GLY A 419 0.28 -16.83 19.26
CA GLY A 419 0.25 -18.26 19.56
C GLY A 419 -1.12 -18.91 19.30
N LEU A 420 -1.90 -18.33 18.38
CA LEU A 420 -3.16 -18.85 17.88
C LEU A 420 -2.89 -19.67 16.62
N ASP A 421 -3.07 -20.98 16.73
CA ASP A 421 -2.88 -21.91 15.63
C ASP A 421 -4.14 -21.96 14.76
N THR A 422 -4.18 -21.14 13.71
CA THR A 422 -5.31 -21.05 12.75
C THR A 422 -5.09 -21.88 11.48
N ALA A 423 -4.04 -22.71 11.49
CA ALA A 423 -3.77 -23.67 10.42
C ALA A 423 -4.89 -24.74 10.34
N ARG A 424 -5.60 -24.78 9.22
CA ARG A 424 -6.78 -25.66 9.01
C ARG A 424 -6.47 -27.13 9.29
N GLY A 425 -7.32 -27.77 10.11
CA GLY A 425 -7.18 -29.18 10.50
C GLY A 425 -6.04 -29.45 11.50
N ARG A 426 -5.47 -28.39 12.08
CA ARG A 426 -4.46 -28.39 13.15
C ARG A 426 -4.80 -27.34 14.21
N GLU A 427 -6.04 -26.85 14.18
CA GLU A 427 -6.59 -25.83 15.07
C GLU A 427 -6.61 -26.39 16.49
N LYS A 428 -5.63 -26.00 17.31
CA LYS A 428 -5.71 -26.23 18.75
C LYS A 428 -6.61 -25.15 19.33
N GLY A 429 -7.87 -25.51 19.60
CA GLY A 429 -8.68 -24.81 20.57
C GLY A 429 -8.11 -25.07 21.96
N PHE A 430 -7.10 -24.31 22.38
CA PHE A 430 -6.64 -24.33 23.76
C PHE A 430 -6.72 -22.94 24.38
N GLU A 431 -7.47 -22.90 25.47
CA GLU A 431 -7.44 -21.94 26.55
C GLU A 431 -6.00 -21.79 27.08
N ARG A 432 -5.12 -21.07 26.38
CA ARG A 432 -3.95 -20.49 27.03
C ARG A 432 -4.44 -19.26 27.80
N GLU A 433 -4.29 -19.28 29.12
CA GLU A 433 -4.71 -18.22 30.06
C GLU A 433 -4.12 -16.83 29.79
N ALA A 434 -3.25 -16.68 28.78
CA ALA A 434 -2.86 -15.38 28.27
C ALA A 434 -2.75 -15.43 26.74
N ARG A 435 -3.73 -14.84 26.04
CA ARG A 435 -3.50 -14.30 24.70
C ARG A 435 -2.35 -13.31 24.82
N LEU A 436 -1.22 -13.59 24.19
CA LEU A 436 -0.17 -12.59 24.03
C LEU A 436 -0.61 -11.70 22.87
N GLU A 437 -1.40 -10.67 23.16
CA GLU A 437 -1.62 -9.60 22.19
C GLU A 437 -0.29 -8.88 21.99
N TYR A 438 0.46 -9.26 20.96
CA TYR A 438 1.65 -8.52 20.56
C TYR A 438 1.20 -7.24 19.85
N THR A 439 1.46 -6.10 20.48
CA THR A 439 1.52 -4.86 19.73
C THR A 439 2.81 -4.81 18.91
N LEU A 440 2.86 -3.96 17.89
CA LEU A 440 4.12 -3.72 17.15
C LEU A 440 5.23 -3.20 18.07
N ASP A 441 4.86 -2.54 19.18
CA ASP A 441 5.80 -1.99 20.16
C ASP A 441 6.43 -3.12 20.98
N ASP A 442 5.64 -4.11 21.40
CA ASP A 442 6.13 -5.32 22.08
C ASP A 442 7.07 -6.14 21.20
N LEU A 443 6.78 -6.19 19.90
CA LEU A 443 7.62 -6.88 18.92
C LEU A 443 9.00 -6.24 18.81
N VAL A 444 9.08 -4.91 18.76
CA VAL A 444 10.36 -4.20 18.68
C VAL A 444 11.10 -4.23 20.01
N GLU A 445 10.38 -4.20 21.13
CA GLU A 445 10.97 -4.29 22.48
C GLU A 445 11.61 -5.67 22.74
N ASN A 446 10.98 -6.76 22.29
CA ASN A 446 11.44 -8.11 22.59
C ASN A 446 12.44 -8.67 21.56
N PHE A 447 12.40 -8.18 20.31
CA PHE A 447 13.27 -8.67 19.23
C PHE A 447 14.10 -7.52 18.65
N HIS A 448 15.37 -7.46 19.01
CA HIS A 448 16.27 -6.38 18.60
C HIS A 448 17.01 -6.64 17.29
N THR A 449 17.14 -7.92 16.89
CA THR A 449 17.76 -8.31 15.63
C THR A 449 16.78 -9.07 14.74
N GLU A 450 16.98 -9.01 13.43
CA GLU A 450 16.21 -9.81 12.48
C GLU A 450 16.36 -11.30 12.77
N ARG A 451 17.56 -11.75 13.16
CA ARG A 451 17.84 -13.15 13.51
C ARG A 451 17.01 -13.63 14.71
N ASP A 452 16.85 -12.80 15.74
CA ASP A 452 16.04 -13.15 16.92
C ASP A 452 14.55 -13.25 16.55
N LEU A 453 14.07 -12.31 15.73
CA LEU A 453 12.71 -12.34 15.19
C LEU A 453 12.49 -13.58 14.33
N GLU A 454 13.42 -13.88 13.43
CA GLU A 454 13.37 -15.06 12.56
C GLU A 454 13.31 -16.35 13.38
N ALA A 455 14.20 -16.50 14.38
CA ALA A 455 14.24 -17.66 15.25
C ALA A 455 12.92 -17.84 16.01
N HIS A 456 12.33 -16.74 16.50
CA HIS A 456 11.05 -16.78 17.19
C HIS A 456 9.89 -17.19 16.27
N VAL A 457 9.77 -16.56 15.11
CA VAL A 457 8.70 -16.88 14.13
C VAL A 457 8.86 -18.32 13.63
N ARG A 458 10.10 -18.81 13.43
CA ARG A 458 10.36 -20.23 13.11
C ARG A 458 9.92 -21.17 14.24
N SER A 459 10.13 -20.81 15.50
CA SER A 459 9.65 -21.60 16.64
C SER A 459 8.13 -21.67 16.64
N ARG A 460 7.46 -20.52 16.48
CA ARG A 460 5.99 -20.45 16.40
C ARG A 460 5.42 -21.24 15.23
N ALA A 461 6.06 -21.16 14.06
CA ALA A 461 5.65 -21.93 12.90
C ALA A 461 5.77 -23.45 13.12
N LYS A 462 6.79 -23.90 13.87
CA LYS A 462 6.93 -25.31 14.29
C LYS A 462 5.87 -25.73 15.29
N GLU A 463 5.56 -24.88 16.26
CA GLU A 463 4.48 -25.10 17.24
C GLU A 463 3.13 -25.25 16.52
N ALA A 464 2.80 -24.30 15.64
CA ALA A 464 1.56 -24.30 14.86
C ALA A 464 1.44 -25.46 13.88
N ALA A 465 2.57 -26.01 13.44
CA ALA A 465 2.59 -27.17 12.56
C ALA A 465 2.48 -28.52 13.30
N ASN A 466 2.74 -28.56 14.62
CA ASN A 466 2.91 -29.81 15.36
C ASN A 466 1.58 -30.55 15.59
N ARG A 467 1.50 -31.80 15.12
CA ARG A 467 0.45 -32.76 15.47
C ARG A 467 1.03 -33.70 16.52
N GLU A 468 0.44 -33.81 17.71
CA GLU A 468 0.90 -34.65 18.84
C GLU A 468 0.87 -36.18 18.57
N GLY A 469 1.42 -36.65 17.46
CA GLY A 469 1.28 -38.00 16.93
C GLY A 469 2.61 -38.63 16.51
N GLY A 470 3.58 -38.73 17.43
CA GLY A 470 4.79 -39.56 17.30
C GLY A 470 5.73 -39.26 16.12
N GLU A 471 6.88 -39.97 16.07
CA GLU A 471 7.98 -39.70 15.14
C GLU A 471 7.62 -39.84 13.64
N ALA A 472 6.58 -40.61 13.31
CA ALA A 472 6.17 -40.89 11.93
C ALA A 472 5.57 -39.67 11.17
N LEU A 473 5.09 -38.64 11.88
CA LEU A 473 4.51 -37.41 11.29
C LEU A 473 5.51 -36.25 11.16
N SER A 474 6.71 -36.39 11.75
CA SER A 474 7.71 -35.31 11.91
C SER A 474 8.13 -34.61 10.62
N LYS A 475 8.29 -35.33 9.50
CA LYS A 475 8.70 -34.75 8.20
C LYS A 475 7.60 -33.92 7.54
N GLY A 476 6.33 -34.29 7.72
CA GLY A 476 5.19 -33.53 7.17
C GLY A 476 4.92 -32.24 7.93
N ASP A 477 5.19 -32.25 9.24
CA ASP A 477 5.05 -31.08 10.09
C ASP A 477 6.20 -30.08 9.89
N LEU A 478 7.41 -30.55 9.60
CA LEU A 478 8.53 -29.67 9.23
C LEU A 478 8.23 -28.88 7.95
N LYS A 479 7.70 -29.52 6.90
CA LYS A 479 7.31 -28.85 5.65
C LYS A 479 6.15 -27.87 5.86
N THR A 480 5.20 -28.21 6.74
CA THR A 480 4.09 -27.30 7.07
C THR A 480 4.59 -26.09 7.86
N ALA A 481 5.54 -26.29 8.80
CA ALA A 481 6.19 -25.20 9.52
C ALA A 481 6.95 -24.27 8.58
N GLU A 482 7.66 -24.81 7.60
CA GLU A 482 8.34 -24.02 6.56
C GLU A 482 7.34 -23.21 5.72
N ALA A 483 6.19 -23.79 5.34
CA ALA A 483 5.14 -23.09 4.61
C ALA A 483 4.48 -21.97 5.44
N ILE A 484 4.20 -22.21 6.73
CA ILE A 484 3.69 -21.21 7.67
C ILE A 484 4.70 -20.06 7.82
N PHE A 485 5.98 -20.38 8.01
CA PHE A 485 7.05 -19.40 8.12
C PHE A 485 7.18 -18.57 6.82
N ALA A 486 7.25 -19.22 5.65
CA ALA A 486 7.40 -18.55 4.37
C ALA A 486 6.26 -17.56 4.06
N ARG A 487 5.04 -17.86 4.55
CA ARG A 487 3.88 -16.97 4.44
C ARG A 487 3.90 -15.83 5.44
N CYS A 488 4.13 -16.13 6.73
CA CYS A 488 3.92 -15.16 7.81
C CYS A 488 5.12 -14.25 8.05
N TYR A 489 6.34 -14.79 7.94
CA TYR A 489 7.57 -14.07 8.26
C TYR A 489 7.77 -12.79 7.43
N PRO A 490 7.54 -12.76 6.09
CA PRO A 490 7.72 -11.53 5.32
C PRO A 490 6.82 -10.37 5.80
N THR A 491 5.58 -10.68 6.19
CA THR A 491 4.63 -9.68 6.70
C THR A 491 5.06 -9.15 8.06
N ILE A 492 5.43 -10.05 8.98
CA ILE A 492 5.89 -9.70 10.34
C ILE A 492 7.19 -8.89 10.26
N LEU A 493 8.16 -9.35 9.45
CA LEU A 493 9.44 -8.69 9.24
C LEU A 493 9.24 -7.26 8.72
N LYS A 494 8.41 -7.09 7.68
CA LYS A 494 8.13 -5.77 7.10
C LYS A 494 7.52 -4.81 8.12
N ALA A 495 6.58 -5.28 8.94
CA ALA A 495 5.96 -4.46 9.97
C ALA A 495 6.94 -4.09 11.09
N TRP A 496 7.76 -5.03 11.54
CA TRP A 496 8.83 -4.81 12.52
C TRP A 496 9.87 -3.81 12.00
N GLN A 497 10.34 -3.96 10.76
CA GLN A 497 11.28 -3.04 10.10
C GLN A 497 10.67 -1.63 10.01
N ALA A 498 9.43 -1.51 9.55
CA ALA A 498 8.74 -0.22 9.41
C ALA A 498 8.63 0.52 10.75
N LYS A 499 8.32 -0.21 11.84
CA LYS A 499 8.22 0.35 13.19
C LYS A 499 9.59 0.79 13.73
N ARG A 500 10.63 -0.01 13.53
CA ARG A 500 12.01 0.37 13.90
C ARG A 500 12.49 1.60 13.14
N ASP A 501 12.17 1.71 11.86
CA ASP A 501 12.51 2.89 11.07
C ASP A 501 11.75 4.14 11.55
N GLN A 502 10.51 3.99 12.02
CA GLN A 502 9.80 5.09 12.67
C GLN A 502 10.53 5.57 13.93
N TYR A 503 10.94 4.65 14.81
CA TYR A 503 11.69 5.01 16.02
C TYR A 503 13.07 5.60 15.71
N ARG A 504 13.78 5.09 14.70
CA ARG A 504 15.05 5.67 14.22
C ARG A 504 14.87 7.11 13.76
N ARG A 505 13.83 7.38 12.96
CA ARG A 505 13.52 8.75 12.50
C ARG A 505 13.19 9.67 13.67
N GLU A 506 12.39 9.21 14.63
CA GLU A 506 12.07 9.98 15.83
C GLU A 506 13.34 10.30 16.63
N TYR A 507 14.19 9.30 16.87
CA TYR A 507 15.47 9.49 17.57
C TYR A 507 16.38 10.49 16.87
N ILE A 508 16.55 10.39 15.55
CA ILE A 508 17.34 11.35 14.76
C ILE A 508 16.78 12.76 14.86
N ARG A 509 15.45 12.94 14.87
CA ARG A 509 14.83 14.26 15.10
C ARG A 509 15.17 14.81 16.47
N LEU A 510 15.09 14.00 17.53
CA LEU A 510 15.43 14.44 18.89
C LEU A 510 16.91 14.83 19.00
N VAL A 511 17.82 14.04 18.42
CA VAL A 511 19.26 14.38 18.33
C VAL A 511 19.45 15.71 17.61
N ASN A 512 18.76 15.93 16.49
CA ASN A 512 18.83 17.17 15.75
C ASN A 512 18.23 18.35 16.52
N SER A 513 17.17 18.16 17.31
CA SER A 513 16.62 19.18 18.20
C SER A 513 17.66 19.64 19.22
N ILE A 514 18.39 18.72 19.87
CA ILE A 514 19.48 19.08 20.79
C ILE A 514 20.64 19.76 20.05
N ARG A 515 21.02 19.25 18.87
CA ARG A 515 22.09 19.85 18.05
C ARG A 515 21.75 21.26 17.58
N ASN A 516 20.50 21.54 17.29
CA ASN A 516 20.06 22.86 16.80
C ASN A 516 19.66 23.80 17.94
N ALA A 517 19.39 23.27 19.14
CA ALA A 517 19.12 24.08 20.31
C ALA A 517 20.30 24.99 20.65
N ARG A 518 19.95 26.22 21.05
CA ARG A 518 20.91 27.22 21.53
C ARG A 518 21.20 26.90 23.00
N CYS A 519 22.47 26.67 23.31
CA CYS A 519 22.94 26.61 24.70
C CYS A 519 23.09 28.04 25.18
N VAL A 520 22.39 28.42 26.23
CA VAL A 520 22.55 29.73 26.87
C VAL A 520 22.97 29.55 28.32
N MET A 521 23.62 30.58 28.86
CA MET A 521 24.05 30.62 30.24
C MET A 521 23.49 31.89 30.86
N ALA A 522 22.75 31.71 31.95
CA ALA A 522 22.18 32.80 32.73
C ALA A 522 22.87 32.88 34.09
N TYR A 523 22.72 34.03 34.75
CA TYR A 523 23.19 34.21 36.12
C TYR A 523 22.13 34.92 36.97
N ASP A 524 22.10 34.60 38.26
CA ASP A 524 21.23 35.19 39.28
C ASP A 524 22.05 35.51 40.54
N PRO A 525 21.92 36.71 41.15
CA PRO A 525 21.06 37.83 40.72
C PRO A 525 21.56 38.56 39.47
N ASN A 526 20.63 39.02 38.63
CA ASN A 526 20.88 39.93 37.50
C ASN A 526 19.96 41.18 37.60
N PRO A 527 20.50 42.40 37.80
CA PRO A 527 21.92 42.73 37.92
C PRO A 527 22.55 42.18 39.20
N ALA A 528 23.81 41.73 39.11
CA ALA A 528 24.56 41.23 40.26
C ALA A 528 25.10 42.41 41.09
N LYS A 529 24.69 42.54 42.35
CA LYS A 529 25.07 43.65 43.23
C LYS A 529 25.70 43.13 44.52
N MET A 530 26.81 43.73 44.94
CA MET A 530 27.42 43.40 46.23
C MET A 530 26.45 43.68 47.39
N PRO A 531 26.36 42.79 48.39
CA PRO A 531 25.52 43.01 49.55
C PRO A 531 26.11 44.10 50.48
N PRO A 532 25.26 44.84 51.22
CA PRO A 532 25.68 45.93 52.11
C PRO A 532 26.51 45.47 53.31
N ASP A 533 26.42 44.19 53.67
CA ASP A 533 27.08 43.61 54.84
C ASP A 533 28.55 43.19 54.56
N GLY A 534 29.06 43.50 53.36
CA GLY A 534 30.44 43.20 52.96
C GLY A 534 30.73 41.71 52.75
N LYS A 535 29.72 40.83 52.82
CA LYS A 535 29.91 39.40 52.55
C LYS A 535 30.07 39.14 51.05
N PRO A 536 30.74 38.03 50.66
CA PRO A 536 30.82 37.64 49.26
C PRO A 536 29.42 37.45 48.64
N LEU A 537 29.21 38.01 47.46
CA LEU A 537 28.00 37.80 46.68
C LEU A 537 27.97 36.35 46.19
N ARG A 538 26.83 35.67 46.39
CA ARG A 538 26.57 34.36 45.78
C ARG A 538 25.92 34.60 44.42
N VAL A 539 26.60 34.18 43.36
CA VAL A 539 26.06 34.21 42.00
C VAL A 539 25.79 32.77 41.58
N GLY A 540 24.52 32.46 41.32
CA GLY A 540 24.12 31.22 40.68
C GLY A 540 24.26 31.35 39.17
N LEU A 541 25.03 30.47 38.56
CA LEU A 541 25.13 30.30 37.11
C LEU A 541 24.22 29.14 36.72
N GLU A 542 23.38 29.31 35.71
CA GLU A 542 22.47 28.26 35.24
C GLU A 542 22.62 28.09 33.73
N VAL A 543 22.70 26.83 33.28
CA VAL A 543 22.64 26.51 31.85
C VAL A 543 21.21 26.20 31.46
N ASP A 544 20.79 26.77 30.34
CA ASP A 544 19.45 26.53 29.78
C ASP A 544 19.52 26.26 28.26
N PHE A 545 18.48 25.60 27.75
CA PHE A 545 18.26 25.32 26.33
C PHE A 545 16.87 25.83 25.93
N PRO A 546 16.72 27.14 25.63
CA PRO A 546 15.43 27.76 25.44
C PRO A 546 14.62 27.08 24.33
N GLY A 547 13.37 26.70 24.66
CA GLY A 547 12.48 25.99 23.75
C GLY A 547 12.73 24.48 23.64
N LEU A 548 13.57 23.91 24.49
CA LEU A 548 13.83 22.47 24.57
C LEU A 548 13.70 21.96 26.01
N GLU A 549 12.71 21.11 26.24
CA GLU A 549 12.59 20.34 27.49
C GLU A 549 13.65 19.22 27.49
N LEU A 550 14.86 19.57 27.94
CA LEU A 550 16.03 18.69 27.79
C LEU A 550 15.87 17.36 28.52
N GLY A 551 15.30 17.37 29.73
CA GLY A 551 15.08 16.15 30.52
C GLY A 551 14.13 15.17 29.85
N GLU A 552 13.00 15.66 29.33
CA GLU A 552 12.02 14.86 28.58
C GLU A 552 12.62 14.33 27.27
N THR A 553 13.35 15.18 26.54
CA THR A 553 14.02 14.82 25.29
C THR A 553 15.02 13.68 25.52
N LEU A 554 15.89 13.79 26.54
CA LEU A 554 16.85 12.74 26.89
C LEU A 554 16.16 11.48 27.46
N GLY A 555 15.05 11.64 28.16
CA GLY A 555 14.19 10.53 28.61
C GLY A 555 13.66 9.72 27.43
N ARG A 556 13.04 10.40 26.46
CA ARG A 556 12.52 9.78 25.24
C ARG A 556 13.62 9.18 24.37
N MET A 557 14.77 9.83 24.26
CA MET A 557 15.94 9.26 23.56
C MET A 557 16.41 7.94 24.20
N ARG A 558 16.49 7.87 25.54
CA ARG A 558 16.83 6.62 26.25
C ARG A 558 15.81 5.52 25.99
N GLU A 559 14.53 5.85 25.99
CA GLU A 559 13.45 4.91 25.71
C GLU A 559 13.55 4.35 24.27
N LEU A 560 13.72 5.22 23.27
CA LEU A 560 13.89 4.80 21.87
C LEU A 560 15.15 3.94 21.67
N LEU A 561 16.26 4.30 22.34
CA LEU A 561 17.47 3.47 22.33
C LEU A 561 17.23 2.10 23.00
N ARG A 562 16.43 2.04 24.08
CA ARG A 562 16.04 0.78 24.72
C ARG A 562 15.28 -0.12 23.75
N LEU A 563 14.31 0.44 23.02
CA LEU A 563 13.52 -0.29 22.04
C LEU A 563 14.38 -0.77 20.86
N LEU A 564 15.31 0.07 20.38
CA LEU A 564 16.12 -0.24 19.21
C LEU A 564 17.30 -1.17 19.51
N ALA A 565 17.97 -1.00 20.66
CA ALA A 565 19.23 -1.65 20.99
C ALA A 565 19.20 -2.54 22.25
N GLY A 566 18.07 -2.58 22.97
CA GLY A 566 17.90 -3.41 24.15
C GLY A 566 18.55 -2.85 25.41
N LYS A 567 19.29 -3.70 26.13
CA LYS A 567 19.87 -3.36 27.44
C LYS A 567 21.09 -2.45 27.31
N GLY A 568 21.22 -1.52 28.26
CA GLY A 568 22.35 -0.58 28.37
C GLY A 568 22.26 0.73 27.58
N PRO A 569 21.07 1.27 27.23
CA PRO A 569 21.01 2.56 26.56
C PRO A 569 21.43 3.67 27.52
N TYR A 570 22.18 4.65 27.00
CA TYR A 570 22.51 5.88 27.71
C TYR A 570 22.21 7.07 26.81
N ALA A 571 21.66 8.13 27.41
CA ALA A 571 21.67 9.48 26.86
C ALA A 571 21.89 10.42 28.05
N THR A 572 23.10 10.96 28.14
CA THR A 572 23.58 11.69 29.31
C THR A 572 24.18 13.02 28.91
N THR A 573 24.23 13.92 29.88
CA THR A 573 24.86 15.22 29.79
C THR A 573 25.90 15.36 30.87
N VAL A 574 27.09 15.83 30.49
CA VAL A 574 28.13 16.23 31.44
C VAL A 574 28.32 17.74 31.31
N ILE A 575 28.05 18.46 32.40
CA ILE A 575 28.15 19.92 32.45
C ILE A 575 29.45 20.28 33.19
N THR A 576 30.26 21.14 32.60
CA THR A 576 31.53 21.59 33.18
C THR A 576 31.64 23.11 33.07
N PHE A 577 31.64 23.77 34.23
CA PHE A 577 31.82 25.22 34.34
C PHE A 577 33.31 25.58 34.44
N SER A 578 33.71 26.70 33.84
CA SER A 578 35.09 27.21 33.98
C SER A 578 35.32 27.98 35.28
N ALA A 579 34.26 28.46 35.94
CA ALA A 579 34.37 29.18 37.20
C ALA A 579 34.53 28.22 38.38
N VAL A 580 35.43 28.58 39.31
CA VAL A 580 35.60 27.86 40.58
C VAL A 580 34.38 28.12 41.46
N GLY A 581 33.69 27.05 41.83
CA GLY A 581 32.44 27.11 42.58
C GLY A 581 32.03 25.73 43.07
N GLN A 582 30.75 25.60 43.41
CA GLN A 582 30.16 24.34 43.86
C GLN A 582 28.80 24.13 43.19
N GLU A 583 28.36 22.89 43.12
CA GLU A 583 27.06 22.54 42.55
C GLU A 583 25.91 23.22 43.32
N GLY A 584 24.90 23.67 42.57
CA GLY A 584 23.72 24.31 43.11
C GLY A 584 22.64 23.31 43.53
N ASN A 585 21.38 23.76 43.58
CA ASN A 585 20.25 22.89 43.92
C ASN A 585 19.77 22.05 42.73
N ARG A 586 20.31 22.31 41.53
CA ARG A 586 20.01 21.61 40.27
C ARG A 586 21.32 21.23 39.59
N GLU A 587 21.34 20.11 38.88
CA GLU A 587 22.50 19.64 38.09
C GLU A 587 22.96 20.67 37.04
N SER A 588 22.06 21.55 36.57
CA SER A 588 22.36 22.65 35.64
C SER A 588 22.87 23.93 36.30
N GLN A 589 22.99 23.95 37.63
CA GLN A 589 23.30 25.14 38.42
C GLN A 589 24.68 25.05 39.10
N TRP A 590 25.43 26.15 39.06
CA TRP A 590 26.73 26.30 39.68
C TRP A 590 26.81 27.58 40.50
N ILE A 591 27.21 27.49 41.76
CA ILE A 591 27.27 28.62 42.67
C ILE A 591 28.71 29.11 42.79
N VAL A 592 28.93 30.38 42.42
CA VAL A 592 30.22 31.08 42.53
C VAL A 592 30.12 32.13 43.62
N ARG A 593 31.20 32.30 44.39
CA ARG A 593 31.31 33.35 45.41
C ARG A 593 32.21 34.48 44.91
N VAL A 594 31.65 35.66 44.75
CA VAL A 594 32.36 36.85 44.27
C VAL A 594 32.69 37.77 45.44
N GLN A 595 33.97 38.15 45.59
CA GLN A 595 34.42 38.95 46.73
C GLN A 595 34.50 40.46 46.46
N LYS A 596 34.61 40.88 45.19
CA LYS A 596 34.81 42.28 44.81
C LYS A 596 33.94 42.64 43.59
N PRO A 597 33.53 43.92 43.43
CA PRO A 597 32.95 44.39 42.19
C PRO A 597 33.91 44.20 41.01
N GLY A 598 33.36 43.98 39.81
CA GLY A 598 34.14 43.78 38.60
C GLY A 598 33.41 42.95 37.55
N LYS A 599 34.06 42.76 36.39
CA LYS A 599 33.57 41.92 35.30
C LYS A 599 34.20 40.53 35.38
N TYR A 600 33.37 39.50 35.39
CA TYR A 600 33.79 38.11 35.50
C TYR A 600 33.34 37.33 34.27
N ASN A 601 34.28 36.89 33.44
CA ASN A 601 33.99 36.03 32.30
C ASN A 601 33.96 34.57 32.74
N THR A 602 32.83 33.92 32.50
CA THR A 602 32.67 32.49 32.76
C THR A 602 32.07 31.79 31.56
N SER A 603 32.32 30.50 31.46
CA SER A 603 31.86 29.65 30.36
C SER A 603 31.45 28.29 30.88
N VAL A 604 30.60 27.63 30.12
CA VAL A 604 30.16 26.27 30.38
C VAL A 604 30.34 25.42 29.13
N LYS A 605 30.78 24.18 29.32
CA LYS A 605 30.80 23.13 28.31
C LYS A 605 29.78 22.06 28.70
N VAL A 606 28.87 21.75 27.79
CA VAL A 606 27.89 20.68 27.95
C VAL A 606 28.20 19.59 26.93
N ARG A 607 28.70 18.44 27.38
CA ARG A 607 28.92 17.27 26.53
C ARG A 607 27.67 16.40 26.56
N PHE A 608 27.13 16.14 25.38
CA PHE A 608 26.04 15.20 25.16
C PHE A 608 26.62 13.89 24.67
N ALA A 609 26.34 12.79 25.37
CA ALA A 609 26.75 11.46 24.96
C ALA A 609 25.54 10.53 24.96
N CYS A 610 25.26 9.91 23.82
CA CYS A 610 24.19 8.91 23.70
C CYS A 610 24.62 7.70 22.89
N GLY A 611 24.09 6.53 23.26
CA GLY A 611 24.41 5.26 22.63
C GLY A 611 23.99 4.07 23.50
N SER A 612 24.65 2.93 23.32
CA SER A 612 24.53 1.76 24.18
C SER A 612 25.89 1.34 24.70
N THR A 613 25.93 0.77 25.91
CA THR A 613 27.11 0.12 26.49
C THR A 613 27.40 -1.23 25.84
N ARG A 614 26.43 -1.79 25.11
CA ARG A 614 26.62 -2.95 24.23
C ARG A 614 26.89 -2.52 22.80
N ASP A 615 27.39 -3.46 22.00
CA ASP A 615 27.53 -3.29 20.56
C ASP A 615 26.16 -2.96 19.95
N LEU A 616 26.12 -1.88 19.16
CA LEU A 616 24.91 -1.41 18.47
C LEU A 616 24.74 -2.09 17.10
N GLY A 617 25.76 -2.80 16.60
CA GLY A 617 25.77 -3.45 15.30
C GLY A 617 25.34 -2.48 14.19
N GLU A 618 24.31 -2.86 13.43
CA GLU A 618 23.73 -2.03 12.37
C GLU A 618 23.18 -0.67 12.85
N ASN A 619 23.01 -0.48 14.15
CA ASN A 619 22.54 0.77 14.75
C ASN A 619 23.68 1.64 15.31
N GLU A 620 24.94 1.41 14.93
CA GLU A 620 26.08 2.26 15.35
C GLU A 620 25.85 3.74 15.05
N PHE A 621 25.14 4.05 13.97
CA PHE A 621 24.77 5.42 13.61
C PHE A 621 23.88 6.12 14.65
N LEU A 622 23.34 5.41 15.66
CA LEU A 622 22.60 5.98 16.78
C LEU A 622 23.53 6.52 17.89
N ARG A 623 24.82 6.20 17.86
CA ARG A 623 25.80 6.75 18.81
C ARG A 623 26.15 8.18 18.42
N PHE A 624 25.99 9.11 19.35
CA PHE A 624 26.40 10.49 19.14
C PHE A 624 27.13 11.04 20.36
N ASP A 625 28.15 11.83 20.09
CA ASP A 625 28.93 12.56 21.09
C ASP A 625 29.24 13.95 20.53
N PHE A 626 28.77 14.99 21.19
CA PHE A 626 29.09 16.36 20.81
C PHE A 626 29.05 17.30 22.01
N THR A 627 29.71 18.45 21.88
CA THR A 627 29.78 19.45 22.96
C THR A 627 29.15 20.75 22.50
N LYS A 628 28.36 21.36 23.38
CA LYS A 628 27.87 22.75 23.27
C LYS A 628 28.60 23.61 24.29
N GLN A 629 28.76 24.89 23.95
CA GLN A 629 29.41 25.84 24.84
C GLN A 629 28.61 27.14 24.88
N ALA A 630 28.58 27.77 26.04
CA ALA A 630 28.04 29.10 26.24
C ALA A 630 28.96 29.87 27.19
N SER A 631 28.95 31.19 27.09
CA SER A 631 29.71 32.08 27.95
C SER A 631 28.87 33.29 28.32
N VAL A 632 29.11 33.81 29.51
CA VAL A 632 28.46 35.04 29.98
C VAL A 632 29.49 35.90 30.71
N GLU A 633 29.40 37.21 30.50
CA GLU A 633 30.11 38.20 31.31
C GLU A 633 29.17 38.59 32.47
N VAL A 634 29.58 38.29 33.70
CA VAL A 634 28.87 38.70 34.91
C VAL A 634 29.48 40.00 35.40
N GLU A 635 28.75 41.10 35.24
CA GLU A 635 29.12 42.40 35.80
C GLU A 635 28.58 42.52 37.24
N VAL A 636 29.49 42.53 38.21
CA VAL A 636 29.16 42.70 39.63
C VAL A 636 29.35 44.15 40.02
N LEU A 637 28.23 44.82 40.27
CA LEU A 637 28.18 46.23 40.64
C LEU A 637 28.46 46.43 42.14
N PRO A 638 29.09 47.56 42.52
CA PRO A 638 29.16 47.94 43.93
C PRO A 638 27.75 48.16 44.52
N PHE A 639 27.67 48.14 45.85
CA PHE A 639 26.43 48.46 46.55
C PHE A 639 26.07 49.95 46.36
N GLY A 640 25.09 50.19 45.46
CA GLY A 640 24.19 51.36 45.36
C GLY A 640 24.78 52.77 45.29
N ASP A 641 24.71 53.41 44.11
CA ASP A 641 24.91 54.87 43.95
C ASP A 641 23.67 55.73 44.29
N GLU A 642 22.45 55.18 44.44
CA GLU A 642 21.30 55.91 45.00
C GLU A 642 20.52 55.04 46.00
N MET A 643 20.48 55.46 47.27
CA MET A 643 19.72 54.80 48.34
C MET A 643 18.24 55.18 48.37
N GLY A 644 17.80 56.05 47.46
CA GLY A 644 16.39 56.41 47.23
C GLY A 644 16.06 57.87 47.54
N LYS A 645 14.88 58.30 47.09
CA LYS A 645 14.24 59.57 47.47
C LYS A 645 13.31 59.32 48.65
N PHE A 646 13.53 60.04 49.72
CA PHE A 646 12.77 59.96 50.95
C PHE A 646 11.89 61.20 51.08
N SER A 647 10.66 61.01 51.55
CA SER A 647 9.78 62.12 51.93
C SER A 647 9.12 61.83 53.26
N GLY A 648 8.98 62.84 54.10
CA GLY A 648 8.40 62.71 55.44
C GLY A 648 7.64 63.95 55.85
N ARG A 649 6.70 63.82 56.79
CA ARG A 649 6.08 64.97 57.46
C ARG A 649 6.64 65.10 58.87
N PHE A 650 6.83 66.33 59.33
CA PHE A 650 7.18 66.63 60.71
C PHE A 650 6.13 67.53 61.33
N THR A 651 5.96 67.44 62.64
CA THR A 651 5.06 68.30 63.42
C THR A 651 5.87 69.02 64.49
N ASN A 652 5.61 70.31 64.67
CA ASN A 652 6.24 71.09 65.73
C ASN A 652 5.54 70.81 67.07
N THR A 653 6.27 70.36 68.09
CA THR A 653 5.70 70.09 69.42
C THR A 653 5.52 71.36 70.27
N ALA A 654 6.00 72.53 69.83
CA ALA A 654 5.87 73.80 70.55
C ALA A 654 4.47 74.47 70.43
N GLY A 655 3.40 73.68 70.32
CA GLY A 655 2.01 74.14 70.51
C GLY A 655 1.34 74.95 69.38
N SER A 656 2.04 75.29 68.29
CA SER A 656 1.47 76.10 67.19
C SER A 656 0.76 75.30 66.09
N GLY A 657 0.75 73.96 66.15
CA GLY A 657 0.06 73.08 65.19
C GLY A 657 0.59 73.12 63.74
N LYS A 658 1.60 73.94 63.44
CA LYS A 658 2.20 74.02 62.10
C LYS A 658 3.28 72.95 61.94
N GLY A 659 3.08 72.02 61.01
CA GLY A 659 4.06 71.02 60.60
C GLY A 659 4.80 71.44 59.32
N GLY A 660 5.33 70.45 58.62
CA GLY A 660 5.92 70.61 57.30
C GLY A 660 6.25 69.26 56.67
N SER A 661 6.82 69.29 55.46
CA SER A 661 7.33 68.11 54.77
C SER A 661 8.81 68.24 54.43
N THR A 662 9.51 67.12 54.36
CA THR A 662 10.90 67.04 53.91
C THR A 662 10.96 66.15 52.68
N GLN A 663 11.84 66.46 51.74
CA GLN A 663 12.24 65.57 50.66
C GLN A 663 13.75 65.56 50.54
N PHE A 664 14.37 64.38 50.55
CA PHE A 664 15.82 64.26 50.38
C PHE A 664 16.20 62.97 49.67
N SER A 665 17.31 63.00 48.95
CA SER A 665 17.94 61.86 48.30
C SER A 665 19.27 61.55 48.98
N VAL A 666 19.60 60.27 49.05
CA VAL A 666 20.90 59.80 49.53
C VAL A 666 21.64 59.14 48.37
N THR A 667 22.82 59.68 48.05
CA THR A 667 23.67 59.28 46.93
C THR A 667 25.06 59.03 47.49
N GLY A 668 25.48 57.75 47.58
CA GLY A 668 26.68 57.36 48.31
C GLY A 668 26.64 57.77 49.79
N ASP A 669 27.64 58.52 50.24
CA ASP A 669 27.73 59.08 51.59
C ASP A 669 27.08 60.47 51.73
N LYS A 670 26.49 61.02 50.66
CA LYS A 670 25.90 62.37 50.64
C LYS A 670 24.38 62.34 50.74
N VAL A 671 23.85 63.29 51.49
CA VAL A 671 22.41 63.57 51.62
C VAL A 671 22.15 64.95 51.03
N THR A 672 21.18 65.06 50.13
CA THR A 672 20.76 66.34 49.53
C THR A 672 19.24 66.42 49.46
N GLY A 673 18.65 67.60 49.65
CA GLY A 673 17.19 67.72 49.68
C GLY A 673 16.69 69.11 50.02
N TYR A 674 15.43 69.18 50.45
CA TYR A 674 14.80 70.39 50.94
C TYR A 674 13.73 70.11 52.00
N ILE A 675 13.43 71.14 52.79
CA ILE A 675 12.32 71.15 53.76
C ILE A 675 11.31 72.22 53.34
N VAL A 676 10.02 71.89 53.44
CA VAL A 676 8.88 72.77 53.19
C VAL A 676 8.07 72.90 54.47
N PHE A 677 7.83 74.12 54.95
CA PHE A 677 6.97 74.36 56.13
C PHE A 677 5.50 74.53 55.72
N ASP A 678 4.57 74.16 56.59
CA ASP A 678 3.12 74.28 56.34
C ASP A 678 2.75 75.75 56.09
N GLY A 679 2.15 76.01 54.93
CA GLY A 679 2.02 77.34 54.30
C GLY A 679 2.60 77.40 52.89
N GLY A 680 3.41 76.40 52.50
CA GLY A 680 3.73 76.03 51.11
C GLY A 680 4.62 76.99 50.32
N THR A 681 4.92 78.19 50.83
CA THR A 681 5.61 79.24 50.07
C THR A 681 7.13 79.26 50.20
N ARG A 682 7.75 78.45 51.09
CA ARG A 682 9.21 78.45 51.29
C ARG A 682 9.81 77.05 51.35
N GLN A 683 10.83 76.80 50.51
CA GLN A 683 11.66 75.59 50.49
C GLN A 683 13.07 75.95 50.97
N LEU A 684 13.61 75.21 51.95
CA LEU A 684 14.97 75.39 52.44
C LEU A 684 15.85 74.20 52.05
N PRO A 685 17.04 74.42 51.45
CA PRO A 685 17.93 73.32 51.05
C PRO A 685 18.51 72.59 52.27
N LEU A 686 18.62 71.28 52.14
CA LEU A 686 19.15 70.35 53.12
C LEU A 686 20.37 69.65 52.52
N ALA A 687 21.47 69.60 53.26
CA ALA A 687 22.67 68.88 52.88
C ALA A 687 23.26 68.12 54.08
N GLY A 688 23.85 66.96 53.86
CA GLY A 688 24.34 66.11 54.93
C GLY A 688 25.13 64.89 54.48
N THR A 689 25.41 64.00 55.42
CA THR A 689 26.08 62.72 55.19
C THR A 689 25.29 61.52 55.71
N PHE A 690 25.52 60.36 55.11
CA PHE A 690 24.93 59.08 55.48
C PHE A 690 26.01 58.00 55.65
N ASN A 691 25.94 57.26 56.75
CA ASN A 691 26.83 56.12 57.02
C ASN A 691 26.08 54.81 56.77
N ALA A 692 26.44 54.12 55.68
CA ALA A 692 25.80 52.88 55.27
C ALA A 692 26.01 51.70 56.24
N ALA A 693 27.13 51.68 56.97
CA ALA A 693 27.44 50.61 57.91
C ALA A 693 26.55 50.70 59.18
N THR A 694 26.18 51.91 59.60
CA THR A 694 25.38 52.14 60.81
C THR A 694 23.93 52.53 60.51
N GLY A 695 23.61 52.85 59.26
CA GLY A 695 22.31 53.37 58.83
C GLY A 695 22.01 54.77 59.39
N GLN A 696 23.03 55.51 59.85
CA GLN A 696 22.88 56.83 60.46
C GLN A 696 22.98 57.96 59.43
N MET A 697 22.10 58.95 59.56
CA MET A 697 22.11 60.17 58.75
C MET A 697 22.32 61.41 59.62
N LYS A 698 23.11 62.36 59.13
CA LYS A 698 23.23 63.70 59.70
C LYS A 698 23.09 64.73 58.59
N ALA A 699 22.10 65.61 58.68
CA ALA A 699 21.90 66.69 57.72
C ALA A 699 21.63 68.02 58.42
N THR A 700 22.03 69.11 57.80
CA THR A 700 21.86 70.47 58.34
C THR A 700 21.15 71.35 57.32
N VAL A 701 20.23 72.17 57.82
CA VAL A 701 19.64 73.30 57.08
C VAL A 701 20.21 74.58 57.67
N ASN A 702 20.82 75.40 56.81
CA ASN A 702 21.29 76.73 57.16
C ASN A 702 20.54 77.73 56.28
N HIS A 703 19.74 78.60 56.89
CA HIS A 703 19.05 79.65 56.16
C HIS A 703 19.06 80.96 56.94
N THR A 704 19.35 82.05 56.22
CA THR A 704 19.34 83.41 56.75
C THR A 704 18.17 84.14 56.10
N THR A 705 17.17 84.52 56.89
CA THR A 705 16.03 85.31 56.37
C THR A 705 16.18 86.77 56.80
N ASP A 706 16.11 87.68 55.84
CA ASP A 706 16.00 89.12 56.06
C ASP A 706 14.52 89.51 56.05
N PHE A 707 13.96 89.87 57.21
CA PHE A 707 12.53 90.15 57.37
C PHE A 707 12.14 91.60 57.03
N ARG A 708 13.05 92.38 56.44
CA ARG A 708 12.83 93.79 56.05
C ARG A 708 11.73 94.05 55.00
N LYS A 709 10.96 93.04 54.58
CA LYS A 709 9.89 93.16 53.57
C LYS A 709 8.47 92.85 54.08
N ASP A 710 8.29 92.65 55.39
CA ASP A 710 6.96 92.49 56.00
C ASP A 710 6.49 93.82 56.62
N PRO A 711 5.39 94.44 56.16
CA PRO A 711 4.99 95.79 56.57
C PRO A 711 4.48 95.91 58.02
N GLU A 712 4.34 94.81 58.76
CA GLU A 712 3.80 94.80 60.13
C GLU A 712 4.83 94.61 61.26
N VAL A 713 6.14 94.53 60.95
CA VAL A 713 7.18 94.35 62.00
C VAL A 713 8.27 95.40 61.88
N ALA A 714 8.16 96.49 62.65
CA ALA A 714 9.19 97.50 62.78
C ALA A 714 10.29 97.05 63.78
N LEU A 715 11.10 96.05 63.42
CA LEU A 715 12.37 95.71 64.09
C LEU A 715 13.39 95.15 63.07
N ASP A 716 14.57 95.76 62.99
CA ASP A 716 15.72 95.30 62.18
C ASP A 716 16.30 93.99 62.76
N LEU A 717 15.70 92.85 62.40
CA LEU A 717 16.17 91.53 62.85
C LEU A 717 16.38 90.59 61.66
N VAL A 718 17.65 90.23 61.43
CA VAL A 718 18.03 89.08 60.59
C VAL A 718 18.06 87.84 61.49
N TRP A 719 17.25 86.85 61.13
CA TRP A 719 17.20 85.57 61.84
C TRP A 719 17.95 84.50 61.04
N ILE A 720 18.83 83.79 61.73
CA ILE A 720 19.53 82.61 61.20
C ILE A 720 18.86 81.39 61.81
N LEU A 721 18.24 80.58 60.95
CA LEU A 721 17.77 79.26 61.31
C LEU A 721 18.89 78.25 61.04
N ARG A 722 19.33 77.57 62.11
CA ARG A 722 20.16 76.37 62.01
C ARG A 722 19.40 75.19 62.56
N ALA A 723 19.21 74.19 61.71
CA ALA A 723 18.45 72.99 62.05
C ALA A 723 19.29 71.75 61.75
N ASP A 724 19.52 70.92 62.76
CA ASP A 724 20.21 69.64 62.63
C ASP A 724 19.18 68.50 62.64
N ILE A 725 19.31 67.62 61.65
CA ILE A 725 18.47 66.43 61.48
C ILE A 725 19.34 65.20 61.66
N THR A 726 18.93 64.34 62.59
CA THR A 726 19.56 63.04 62.83
C THR A 726 18.54 61.93 62.72
N GLY A 727 18.84 60.89 61.95
CA GLY A 727 17.92 59.77 61.72
C GLY A 727 18.64 58.44 61.61
N THR A 728 17.92 57.35 61.87
CA THR A 728 18.45 55.98 61.73
C THR A 728 17.51 55.13 60.89
N PHE A 729 18.07 54.35 59.96
CA PHE A 729 17.30 53.43 59.11
C PHE A 729 17.12 52.08 59.80
N ARG A 730 15.87 51.65 60.01
CA ARG A 730 15.54 50.33 60.54
C ARG A 730 14.31 49.75 59.84
N ASN A 731 14.43 48.54 59.29
CA ASN A 731 13.31 47.75 58.75
C ASN A 731 12.41 48.48 57.73
N GLY A 732 13.00 49.19 56.76
CA GLY A 732 12.25 49.86 55.69
C GLY A 732 11.49 51.14 56.10
N ALA A 733 11.61 51.54 57.37
CA ALA A 733 11.13 52.79 57.92
C ALA A 733 12.31 53.66 58.35
N PHE A 734 12.22 54.96 58.06
CA PHE A 734 13.23 55.93 58.46
C PHE A 734 12.61 56.85 59.51
N GLY A 735 13.19 56.87 60.71
CA GLY A 735 12.72 57.67 61.84
C GLY A 735 13.87 58.46 62.43
N GLY A 736 13.57 59.65 62.96
CA GLY A 736 14.60 60.52 63.49
C GLY A 736 14.08 61.62 64.39
N THR A 737 15.03 62.34 64.97
CA THR A 737 14.82 63.53 65.78
C THR A 737 15.31 64.75 65.02
N TRP A 738 14.57 65.85 65.15
CA TRP A 738 14.96 67.15 64.68
C TRP A 738 15.19 68.07 65.86
N SER A 739 16.30 68.83 65.83
CA SER A 739 16.55 69.93 66.77
C SER A 739 17.04 71.16 66.02
N GLY A 740 16.41 72.29 66.25
CA GLY A 740 16.74 73.57 65.64
C GLY A 740 16.91 74.69 66.66
N THR A 741 17.86 75.58 66.36
CA THR A 741 18.10 76.81 67.12
C THR A 741 17.91 78.00 66.19
N LEU A 742 17.04 78.93 66.59
CA LEU A 742 16.88 80.22 65.91
C LEU A 742 17.77 81.25 66.61
N THR A 743 18.62 81.95 65.85
CA THR A 743 19.54 82.95 66.41
C THR A 743 19.39 84.27 65.67
N SER A 744 19.18 85.37 66.38
CA SER A 744 19.19 86.71 65.78
C SER A 744 20.61 87.27 65.73
N ARG A 745 20.91 88.11 64.73
CA ARG A 745 22.27 88.63 64.48
C ARG A 745 22.77 89.64 65.54
N ALA A 746 21.93 90.08 66.48
CA ALA A 746 22.27 91.13 67.45
C ALA A 746 23.07 90.65 68.68
N GLY A 747 23.45 89.36 68.79
CA GLY A 747 24.28 88.86 69.89
C GLY A 747 23.60 88.86 71.28
N GLN A 748 22.40 89.43 71.43
CA GLN A 748 21.56 89.24 72.60
C GLN A 748 20.89 87.86 72.54
N LYS A 749 21.21 87.01 73.54
CA LYS A 749 20.49 85.76 73.81
C LYS A 749 19.08 86.10 74.30
N THR A 750 18.16 86.40 73.40
CA THR A 750 16.73 86.44 73.70
C THR A 750 16.08 85.17 73.19
N ASN A 751 15.59 84.36 74.13
CA ASN A 751 14.78 83.15 73.99
C ASN A 751 15.28 82.14 72.93
N GLN A 752 16.14 81.22 73.37
CA GLN A 752 16.18 79.89 72.76
C GLN A 752 14.80 79.27 72.94
N THR A 753 13.94 79.37 71.94
CA THR A 753 12.83 78.41 71.82
C THR A 753 13.43 77.21 71.11
N PRO A 754 13.77 76.10 71.81
CA PRO A 754 14.19 74.90 71.13
C PRO A 754 13.03 74.43 70.25
N TYR A 755 13.23 74.44 68.93
CA TYR A 755 12.34 73.75 68.03
C TYR A 755 12.80 72.29 68.02
N GLY A 756 12.03 71.43 68.67
CA GLY A 756 12.26 70.00 68.71
C GLY A 756 11.09 69.26 68.09
N GLY A 757 11.34 68.13 67.46
CA GLY A 757 10.28 67.27 66.94
C GLY A 757 10.77 65.88 66.59
N THR A 758 9.88 64.90 66.66
CA THR A 758 10.11 63.57 66.11
C THR A 758 9.46 63.49 64.73
N TRP A 759 10.06 62.71 63.84
CA TRP A 759 9.49 62.47 62.53
C TRP A 759 9.64 61.00 62.16
N SER A 760 8.71 60.53 61.33
CA SER A 760 8.77 59.21 60.72
C SER A 760 8.41 59.31 59.25
N ALA A 761 9.21 58.67 58.41
CA ALA A 761 8.95 58.47 57.00
C ALA A 761 8.87 56.98 56.72
N LYS A 762 7.78 56.56 56.07
CA LYS A 762 7.73 55.25 55.43
C LYS A 762 8.35 55.41 54.05
N SER A 763 9.31 54.55 53.69
CA SER A 763 9.81 54.52 52.32
C SER A 763 8.64 54.27 51.37
N ALA A 764 8.62 54.97 50.24
CA ALA A 764 7.78 54.61 49.11
C ALA A 764 8.41 53.38 48.46
N ALA A 765 8.27 52.21 49.07
CA ALA A 765 8.65 50.96 48.44
C ALA A 765 7.74 50.75 47.23
N ALA A 766 8.34 50.61 46.04
CA ALA A 766 7.65 50.09 44.87
C ALA A 766 6.98 48.75 45.25
N PRO A 767 5.74 48.48 44.80
CA PRO A 767 5.02 47.28 45.19
C PRO A 767 5.83 46.03 44.83
N PRO A 768 5.89 45.00 45.69
CA PRO A 768 6.51 43.73 45.33
C PRO A 768 5.75 43.15 44.13
N SER A 769 6.47 42.90 43.03
CA SER A 769 5.94 42.15 41.89
C SER A 769 5.45 40.80 42.38
N ARG A 770 4.12 40.57 42.30
CA ARG A 770 3.50 39.28 42.58
C ARG A 770 4.17 38.19 41.72
N PRO A 771 4.58 37.04 42.28
CA PRO A 771 4.96 35.90 41.45
C PRO A 771 3.74 35.40 40.68
N ALA A 772 3.91 35.21 39.37
CA ALA A 772 2.91 34.60 38.51
C ALA A 772 2.59 33.19 39.03
N LYS A 773 1.29 32.89 39.18
CA LYS A 773 0.81 31.52 39.43
C LYS A 773 1.14 30.67 38.19
N ARG A 774 1.90 29.59 38.39
CA ARG A 774 2.04 28.50 37.42
C ARG A 774 0.69 27.78 37.29
N SER A 775 0.21 27.65 36.06
CA SER A 775 -0.77 26.63 35.64
C SER A 775 -0.03 25.39 35.17
#